data_AF-A0A927YY97-F1
#
_entry.id   AF-A0A927YY97-F1
#
_cell.length_a   1.000
_cell.length_b   1.000
_cell.length_c   1.000
_cell.angle_alpha   90.00
_cell.angle_beta   90.00
_cell.angle_gamma   90.00
#
_symmetry.space_group_name_H-M   'P 1'
#
loop_
_entity.id
_entity.type
_entity.pdbx_description
1 polymer ?
#
loop_
_entity_poly.entity_id
_entity_poly.type
_entity_poly.pdbx_seq_one_letter_code
_entity_poly.pdbx_strand_id
1 'polypeptide(L)'
;MIERLNKQAEFLLEIDKLKNIQRRTYLSDGKRVENDAEHSWHLAIMSMLLSEYAEEDIDVLRVMSMVLIHDLIEIDAGDTYAYDTAGNADKEERELKAADRIFNILPKDQAEHIRALWDEFEANETPEAHFANMLDRFQPTMLNAASGGISWREHNIGESQIVKRNELSMLGSKRLWDYCLHKYVKPNIYKYNVRYDYEEIEYERFTLAYERINSISYDNMNIPEKYKAYFCELADVFKAYYKCITWLQENSYIYAAPVYKWYKEISLEEWKEINHSVNRFRYDSAYYETSYANPTKAVGEFGENIGSMLCALAAKTFDIGSLCFEARYFELTILAELFLEIYNIFECSEEDELSGSIKSAIYYHTYDYMDETTEYRIRDSITCHKPFFTQIIDNIDINDERSLYLTGENIGFNETNSFKYINSLSEEEIDKIAHTYTDGYIKGFELAGIDLAEKETVQIRYPVGFERIVKKAMQIFAENGLKSVILRRRQGVPQSGCIDCNPQFAYDHRFDKAIYYNKAIMDRQLSSLKNAYEKYKNEAEVYAGPAVIEYFGEKDFEPATKKEALKLDKAQRDLSSEYDILSANLVNEYIDHEKYSFTIIAFPLPEIGDDYEKIFTDTIQINTLDTTMYHNVQQAIIDVLDDCEYVHIKGSDGNKTDLKISLCELFDKEKQTRFHNCLADVNIPVGEVYTSPKLTGTEGILNVSEVYINGLVYKNLMIRFEDGMTKEYSCSNYDNEEDNHAYVQDNLIKHESLPMGEFAIGTNTAAFAMGIKYNISDKLPILIAEKTGPHIAIGDTCFMMSEDIPTYNPDGKEMIARENEVSKARYENPKEAYFGCHTDITIPYNEIRCLSAVYEDGREVQIIKDGLFVLEGTTELNTHLKNI
;
A
#
# COMPACT_ATOMS: atom_id res chain seq x y z
N MET A 1 62.24 -26.21 42.16
CA MET A 1 61.13 -27.19 42.11
C MET A 1 60.15 -26.98 43.26
N ILE A 2 60.61 -26.92 44.52
CA ILE A 2 59.74 -26.62 45.69
C ILE A 2 59.12 -25.21 45.60
N GLU A 3 59.88 -24.17 45.26
CA GLU A 3 59.36 -22.80 45.12
C GLU A 3 58.27 -22.68 44.04
N ARG A 4 58.46 -23.38 42.91
CA ARG A 4 57.45 -23.44 41.83
C ARG A 4 56.15 -24.08 42.33
N LEU A 5 56.26 -25.22 42.99
CA LEU A 5 55.12 -25.95 43.53
C LEU A 5 54.40 -25.14 44.62
N ASN A 6 55.14 -24.39 45.45
CA ASN A 6 54.56 -23.51 46.46
C ASN A 6 53.74 -22.40 45.81
N LYS A 7 54.29 -21.69 44.82
CA LYS A 7 53.54 -20.68 44.05
C LYS A 7 52.29 -21.24 43.39
N GLN A 8 52.38 -22.45 42.83
CA GLN A 8 51.23 -23.14 42.25
C GLN A 8 50.18 -23.47 43.33
N ALA A 9 50.60 -24.00 44.48
CA ALA A 9 49.68 -24.31 45.58
C ALA A 9 49.04 -23.04 46.17
N GLU A 10 49.79 -21.95 46.29
CA GLU A 10 49.29 -20.64 46.70
C GLU A 10 48.23 -20.12 45.73
N PHE A 11 48.48 -20.19 44.42
CA PHE A 11 47.49 -19.81 43.41
C PHE A 11 46.24 -20.71 43.48
N LEU A 12 46.41 -22.02 43.60
CA LEU A 12 45.28 -22.97 43.70
C LEU A 12 44.43 -22.73 44.96
N LEU A 13 45.04 -22.29 46.06
CA LEU A 13 44.31 -21.87 47.26
C LEU A 13 43.65 -20.49 47.07
N GLU A 14 44.27 -19.59 46.33
CA GLU A 14 43.71 -18.27 46.05
C GLU A 14 42.43 -18.37 45.21
N ILE A 15 42.45 -19.16 44.14
CA ILE A 15 41.30 -19.30 43.23
C ILE A 15 40.09 -19.98 43.89
N ASP A 16 40.28 -20.70 45.01
CA ASP A 16 39.16 -21.25 45.78
C ASP A 16 38.18 -20.17 46.25
N LYS A 17 38.68 -18.94 46.43
CA LYS A 17 37.87 -17.78 46.83
C LYS A 17 36.81 -17.40 45.81
N LEU A 18 36.97 -17.75 44.53
CA LEU A 18 36.02 -17.44 43.46
C LEU A 18 34.61 -17.95 43.78
N LYS A 19 34.50 -19.07 44.49
CA LYS A 19 33.21 -19.66 44.93
C LYS A 19 32.38 -18.73 45.82
N ASN A 20 33.00 -17.70 46.39
CA ASN A 20 32.32 -16.73 47.25
C ASN A 20 31.81 -15.50 46.49
N ILE A 21 32.19 -15.32 45.22
CA ILE A 21 31.75 -14.18 44.41
C ILE A 21 30.40 -14.52 43.79
N GLN A 22 29.35 -13.84 44.27
CA GLN A 22 27.97 -14.08 43.84
C GLN A 22 27.62 -13.20 42.64
N ARG A 23 27.03 -13.79 41.61
CA ARG A 23 26.48 -13.10 40.44
C ARG A 23 25.05 -12.61 40.72
N ARG A 24 24.51 -11.82 39.79
CA ARG A 24 23.07 -11.43 39.81
C ARG A 24 22.16 -12.44 39.10
N THR A 25 22.72 -13.38 38.35
CA THR A 25 21.96 -14.42 37.63
C THR A 25 21.51 -15.50 38.61
N TYR A 26 20.24 -15.89 38.54
CA TYR A 26 19.70 -17.00 39.33
C TYR A 26 19.99 -18.34 38.66
N LEU A 27 20.16 -19.40 39.46
CA LEU A 27 20.13 -20.77 38.95
C LEU A 27 18.78 -21.08 38.29
N SER A 28 18.74 -22.13 37.46
CA SER A 28 17.55 -22.51 36.69
C SER A 28 16.30 -22.78 37.51
N ASP A 29 16.43 -23.09 38.82
CA ASP A 29 15.29 -23.29 39.73
C ASP A 29 14.87 -22.02 40.50
N GLY A 30 15.55 -20.90 40.27
CA GLY A 30 15.28 -19.60 40.87
C GLY A 30 15.55 -19.49 42.38
N LYS A 31 16.14 -20.50 43.04
CA LYS A 31 16.25 -20.52 44.51
C LYS A 31 17.40 -19.71 45.08
N ARG A 32 18.49 -19.57 44.32
CA ARG A 32 19.66 -18.80 44.69
C ARG A 32 20.33 -18.22 43.46
N VAL A 33 21.18 -17.23 43.68
CA VAL A 33 22.08 -16.72 42.65
C VAL A 33 23.26 -17.68 42.43
N GLU A 34 23.77 -17.64 41.20
CA GLU A 34 25.00 -18.30 40.76
C GLU A 34 26.24 -17.65 41.39
N ASN A 35 27.36 -18.37 41.47
CA ASN A 35 28.69 -17.79 41.71
C ASN A 35 29.62 -17.98 40.51
N ASP A 36 30.68 -17.19 40.42
CA ASP A 36 31.57 -17.17 39.24
C ASP A 36 32.27 -18.52 38.96
N ALA A 37 32.50 -19.32 40.00
CA ALA A 37 33.06 -20.66 39.82
C ALA A 37 32.06 -21.62 39.15
N GLU A 38 30.76 -21.50 39.48
CA GLU A 38 29.69 -22.26 38.84
C GLU A 38 29.46 -21.82 37.40
N HIS A 39 29.51 -20.51 37.14
CA HIS A 39 29.42 -19.93 35.80
C HIS A 39 30.55 -20.45 34.90
N SER A 40 31.80 -20.29 35.34
CA SER A 40 32.99 -20.75 34.63
C SER A 40 32.97 -22.25 34.33
N TRP A 41 32.50 -23.07 35.28
CA TRP A 41 32.31 -24.51 35.08
C TRP A 41 31.22 -24.79 34.03
N HIS A 42 30.10 -24.07 34.07
CA HIS A 42 29.00 -24.24 33.12
C HIS A 42 29.43 -23.87 31.70
N LEU A 43 30.16 -22.75 31.54
CA LEU A 43 30.74 -22.35 30.26
C LEU A 43 31.73 -23.37 29.71
N ALA A 44 32.56 -23.98 30.56
CA ALA A 44 33.48 -25.04 30.12
C ALA A 44 32.73 -26.25 29.54
N ILE A 45 31.63 -26.68 30.17
CA ILE A 45 30.77 -27.73 29.62
C ILE A 45 30.10 -27.27 28.31
N MET A 46 29.63 -26.03 28.24
CA MET A 46 29.03 -25.47 27.03
C MET A 46 30.02 -25.44 25.87
N SER A 47 31.27 -25.03 26.10
CA SER A 47 32.29 -24.99 25.05
C SER A 47 32.57 -26.37 24.44
N MET A 48 32.52 -27.44 25.26
CA MET A 48 32.64 -28.81 24.76
C MET A 48 31.46 -29.21 23.87
N LEU A 49 30.23 -28.88 24.28
CA LEU A 49 29.01 -29.36 23.62
C LEU A 49 28.58 -28.50 22.43
N LEU A 50 28.83 -27.20 22.48
CA LEU A 50 28.32 -26.23 21.52
C LEU A 50 29.34 -25.82 20.47
N SER A 51 30.57 -26.35 20.52
CA SER A 51 31.64 -26.02 19.57
C SER A 51 31.29 -26.26 18.11
N GLU A 52 30.35 -27.18 17.81
CA GLU A 52 29.84 -27.40 16.44
C GLU A 52 29.07 -26.20 15.86
N TYR A 53 28.71 -25.22 16.70
CA TYR A 53 28.02 -24.01 16.29
C TYR A 53 28.93 -22.78 16.25
N ALA A 54 30.23 -22.93 16.47
CA ALA A 54 31.18 -21.84 16.30
C ALA A 54 31.19 -21.37 14.84
N GLU A 55 31.29 -20.06 14.62
CA GLU A 55 31.30 -19.48 13.26
C GLU A 55 32.58 -19.83 12.49
N GLU A 56 33.69 -20.01 13.24
CA GLU A 56 35.00 -20.37 12.71
C GLU A 56 35.55 -21.61 13.45
N ASP A 57 36.55 -22.26 12.85
CA ASP A 57 37.25 -23.38 13.49
C ASP A 57 37.98 -22.89 14.76
N ILE A 58 37.71 -23.54 15.89
CA ILE A 58 38.25 -23.18 17.21
C ILE A 58 38.98 -24.33 17.89
N ASP A 59 40.00 -24.03 18.71
CA ASP A 59 40.53 -24.98 19.69
C ASP A 59 39.65 -25.02 20.95
N VAL A 60 38.82 -26.06 21.06
CA VAL A 60 37.91 -26.26 22.20
C VAL A 60 38.64 -26.27 23.54
N LEU A 61 39.85 -26.85 23.63
CA LEU A 61 40.60 -26.87 24.88
C LEU A 61 41.10 -25.48 25.26
N ARG A 62 41.43 -24.65 24.26
CA ARG A 62 41.80 -23.24 24.47
C ARG A 62 40.59 -22.45 24.98
N VAL A 63 39.42 -22.58 24.36
CA VAL A 63 38.17 -21.94 24.80
C VAL A 63 37.83 -22.37 26.23
N MET A 64 37.87 -23.67 26.53
CA MET A 64 37.66 -24.19 27.88
C MET A 64 38.63 -23.56 28.90
N SER A 65 39.91 -23.47 28.53
CA SER A 65 40.93 -22.88 29.41
C SER A 65 40.65 -21.40 29.68
N MET A 66 40.23 -20.67 28.64
CA MET A 66 39.87 -19.25 28.69
C MET A 66 38.67 -19.00 29.61
N VAL A 67 37.54 -19.70 29.41
CA VAL A 67 36.33 -19.52 30.24
C VAL A 67 36.50 -20.04 31.67
N LEU A 68 37.46 -20.93 31.94
CA LEU A 68 37.76 -21.36 33.32
C LEU A 68 38.53 -20.31 34.13
N ILE A 69 39.19 -19.35 33.46
CA ILE A 69 40.01 -18.33 34.12
C ILE A 69 39.47 -16.91 34.00
N HIS A 70 38.53 -16.64 33.08
CA HIS A 70 38.10 -15.28 32.74
C HIS A 70 37.66 -14.46 33.96
N ASP A 71 36.87 -15.05 34.86
CA ASP A 71 36.37 -14.39 36.06
C ASP A 71 37.30 -14.51 37.29
N LEU A 72 38.50 -15.10 37.17
CA LEU A 72 39.39 -15.26 38.35
C LEU A 72 39.78 -13.92 38.99
N ILE A 73 39.81 -12.85 38.19
CA ILE A 73 40.15 -11.52 38.65
C ILE A 73 39.05 -10.92 39.56
N GLU A 74 37.83 -11.47 39.51
CA GLU A 74 36.70 -11.02 40.32
C GLU A 74 36.85 -11.36 41.81
N ILE A 75 37.83 -12.18 42.17
CA ILE A 75 38.24 -12.39 43.58
C ILE A 75 38.62 -11.06 44.25
N ASP A 76 39.23 -10.14 43.50
CA ASP A 76 39.61 -8.81 43.99
C ASP A 76 38.74 -7.69 43.43
N ALA A 77 38.39 -7.77 42.15
CA ALA A 77 37.62 -6.74 41.47
C ALA A 77 36.15 -6.76 41.92
N GLY A 78 35.59 -7.96 42.16
CA GLY A 78 34.19 -8.20 42.48
C GLY A 78 33.28 -8.15 41.24
N ASP A 79 32.40 -9.15 41.11
CA ASP A 79 31.48 -9.28 39.97
C ASP A 79 30.65 -8.01 39.75
N THR A 80 30.89 -7.36 38.61
CA THR A 80 30.21 -6.13 38.23
C THR A 80 29.03 -6.48 37.32
N TYR A 81 27.82 -6.14 37.76
CA TYR A 81 26.61 -6.49 37.01
C TYR A 81 26.62 -5.90 35.59
N ALA A 82 26.33 -6.76 34.63
CA ALA A 82 26.24 -6.51 33.20
C ALA A 82 25.60 -5.18 32.76
N TYR A 83 24.57 -4.73 33.49
CA TYR A 83 23.75 -3.56 33.13
C TYR A 83 23.94 -2.37 34.08
N ASP A 84 24.91 -2.43 35.00
CA ASP A 84 25.20 -1.36 35.96
C ASP A 84 26.20 -0.34 35.38
N THR A 85 25.69 0.80 34.92
CA THR A 85 26.52 1.86 34.33
C THR A 85 27.44 2.56 35.33
N ALA A 86 27.09 2.60 36.62
CA ALA A 86 27.92 3.23 37.64
C ALA A 86 29.05 2.29 38.11
N GLY A 87 28.75 0.99 38.26
CA GLY A 87 29.73 -0.04 38.60
C GLY A 87 30.77 -0.29 37.51
N ASN A 88 30.43 -0.05 36.25
CA ASN A 88 31.35 -0.24 35.11
C ASN A 88 32.35 0.91 34.91
N ALA A 89 32.24 2.03 35.63
CA ALA A 89 33.07 3.22 35.40
C ALA A 89 34.55 3.07 35.81
N ASP A 90 34.84 2.23 36.80
CA ASP A 90 36.19 1.96 37.31
C ASP A 90 36.61 0.48 37.14
N LYS A 91 35.81 -0.29 36.37
CA LYS A 91 35.94 -1.74 36.21
C LYS A 91 37.30 -2.14 35.65
N GLU A 92 37.68 -1.59 34.49
CA GLU A 92 38.93 -1.93 33.80
C GLU A 92 40.18 -1.72 34.71
N GLU A 93 40.23 -0.63 35.48
CA GLU A 93 41.35 -0.36 36.39
C GLU A 93 41.40 -1.37 37.56
N ARG A 94 40.24 -1.79 38.08
CA ARG A 94 40.15 -2.80 39.14
C ARG A 94 40.58 -4.17 38.62
N GLU A 95 40.09 -4.56 37.44
CA GLU A 95 40.39 -5.85 36.82
C GLU A 95 41.87 -5.97 36.43
N LEU A 96 42.48 -4.92 35.88
CA LEU A 96 43.92 -4.92 35.56
C LEU A 96 44.78 -5.09 36.80
N LYS A 97 44.45 -4.41 37.91
CA LYS A 97 45.18 -4.58 39.19
C LYS A 97 44.99 -5.97 39.78
N ALA A 98 43.79 -6.53 39.66
CA ALA A 98 43.47 -7.89 40.09
C ALA A 98 44.24 -8.93 39.26
N ALA A 99 44.25 -8.80 37.94
CA ALA A 99 45.01 -9.64 37.01
C ALA A 99 46.52 -9.60 37.35
N ASP A 100 47.06 -8.39 37.57
CA ASP A 100 48.46 -8.18 37.93
C ASP A 100 48.82 -8.81 39.28
N ARG A 101 47.89 -8.87 40.24
CA ARG A 101 48.15 -9.52 41.52
C ARG A 101 47.98 -11.04 41.44
N ILE A 102 46.82 -11.49 40.98
CA ILE A 102 46.37 -12.88 41.07
C ILE A 102 47.21 -13.78 40.17
N PHE A 103 47.42 -13.39 38.90
CA PHE A 103 48.19 -14.24 37.98
C PHE A 103 49.69 -14.26 38.33
N ASN A 104 50.25 -13.20 38.91
CA ASN A 104 51.65 -13.16 39.32
C ASN A 104 51.97 -13.96 40.62
N ILE A 105 50.96 -14.55 41.27
CA ILE A 105 51.19 -15.59 42.29
C ILE A 105 51.90 -16.78 41.65
N LEU A 106 51.54 -17.11 40.40
CA LEU A 106 52.13 -18.22 39.66
C LEU A 106 53.62 -18.00 39.34
N PRO A 107 54.33 -19.09 38.99
CA PRO A 107 55.62 -18.99 38.31
C PRO A 107 55.52 -18.17 37.02
N LYS A 108 56.57 -17.42 36.69
CA LYS A 108 56.58 -16.43 35.59
C LYS A 108 56.01 -16.94 34.27
N ASP A 109 56.41 -18.13 33.83
CA ASP A 109 55.95 -18.76 32.59
C ASP A 109 54.45 -19.09 32.60
N GLN A 110 53.90 -19.51 33.76
CA GLN A 110 52.48 -19.80 33.90
C GLN A 110 51.65 -18.52 34.07
N ALA A 111 52.20 -17.54 34.79
CA ALA A 111 51.60 -16.22 34.94
C ALA A 111 51.42 -15.55 33.57
N GLU A 112 52.48 -15.53 32.75
CA GLU A 112 52.46 -14.99 31.38
C GLU A 112 51.43 -15.72 30.50
N HIS A 113 51.34 -17.05 30.60
CA HIS A 113 50.39 -17.84 29.79
C HIS A 113 48.92 -17.60 30.16
N ILE A 114 48.58 -17.64 31.46
CA ILE A 114 47.20 -17.43 31.94
C ILE A 114 46.80 -15.98 31.71
N ARG A 115 47.71 -15.03 31.93
CA ARG A 115 47.46 -13.62 31.62
C ARG A 115 47.15 -13.42 30.13
N ALA A 116 47.91 -14.05 29.24
CA ALA A 116 47.65 -13.94 27.80
C ALA A 116 46.28 -14.49 27.39
N LEU A 117 45.81 -15.58 28.00
CA LEU A 117 44.47 -16.13 27.76
C LEU A 117 43.37 -15.18 28.26
N TRP A 118 43.59 -14.52 29.40
CA TRP A 118 42.68 -13.50 29.92
C TRP A 118 42.67 -12.25 29.02
N ASP A 119 43.84 -11.72 28.64
CA ASP A 119 43.96 -10.59 27.73
C ASP A 119 43.29 -10.88 26.37
N GLU A 120 43.38 -12.12 25.87
CA GLU A 120 42.73 -12.56 24.63
C GLU A 120 41.19 -12.56 24.75
N PHE A 121 40.65 -13.04 25.88
CA PHE A 121 39.21 -13.01 26.16
C PHE A 121 38.67 -11.57 26.18
N GLU A 122 39.37 -10.68 26.88
CA GLU A 122 38.99 -9.26 27.03
C GLU A 122 39.11 -8.49 25.72
N ALA A 123 40.15 -8.75 24.93
CA ALA A 123 40.29 -8.14 23.61
C ALA A 123 39.16 -8.54 22.66
N ASN A 124 38.66 -9.79 22.79
CA ASN A 124 37.59 -10.34 21.95
C ASN A 124 37.90 -10.19 20.45
N GLU A 125 39.10 -10.60 20.02
CA GLU A 125 39.58 -10.45 18.62
C GLU A 125 39.87 -11.78 17.91
N THR A 126 39.90 -12.91 18.65
CA THR A 126 40.17 -14.25 18.08
C THR A 126 38.90 -15.08 17.97
N PRO A 127 38.85 -16.08 17.07
CA PRO A 127 37.72 -17.03 16.99
C PRO A 127 37.38 -17.68 18.34
N GLU A 128 38.39 -18.09 19.10
CA GLU A 128 38.20 -18.64 20.44
C GLU A 128 37.62 -17.63 21.42
N ALA A 129 38.10 -16.38 21.41
CA ALA A 129 37.58 -15.32 22.27
C ALA A 129 36.15 -14.92 21.90
N HIS A 130 35.83 -14.83 20.61
CA HIS A 130 34.48 -14.58 20.11
C HIS A 130 33.51 -15.66 20.59
N PHE A 131 33.89 -16.93 20.44
CA PHE A 131 33.06 -18.04 20.88
C PHE A 131 32.92 -18.07 22.41
N ALA A 132 34.01 -17.87 23.16
CA ALA A 132 33.98 -17.77 24.62
C ALA A 132 33.04 -16.64 25.12
N ASN A 133 33.16 -15.45 24.55
CA ASN A 133 32.30 -14.29 24.87
C ASN A 133 30.83 -14.55 24.52
N MET A 134 30.56 -15.23 23.40
CA MET A 134 29.19 -15.61 23.04
C MET A 134 28.60 -16.57 24.09
N LEU A 135 29.35 -17.58 24.54
CA LEU A 135 28.89 -18.50 25.59
C LEU A 135 28.65 -17.78 26.92
N ASP A 136 29.54 -16.85 27.30
CA ASP A 136 29.40 -16.00 28.48
C ASP A 136 28.10 -15.20 28.49
N ARG A 137 27.62 -14.78 27.32
CA ARG A 137 26.34 -14.04 27.20
C ARG A 137 25.14 -14.96 27.01
N PHE A 138 25.34 -16.13 26.43
CA PHE A 138 24.31 -17.15 26.21
C PHE A 138 23.81 -17.72 27.53
N GLN A 139 24.73 -18.12 28.42
CA GLN A 139 24.38 -18.80 29.67
C GLN A 139 23.46 -17.95 30.55
N PRO A 140 23.75 -16.66 30.83
CA PRO A 140 22.92 -15.87 31.73
C PRO A 140 21.54 -15.60 31.14
N THR A 141 21.45 -15.49 29.81
CA THR A 141 20.18 -15.31 29.11
C THR A 141 19.31 -16.57 29.22
N MET A 142 19.92 -17.75 29.05
CA MET A 142 19.25 -19.05 29.24
C MET A 142 18.77 -19.24 30.69
N LEU A 143 19.63 -18.96 31.69
CA LEU A 143 19.28 -19.10 33.10
C LEU A 143 18.22 -18.10 33.56
N ASN A 144 18.27 -16.86 33.06
CA ASN A 144 17.22 -15.89 33.31
C ASN A 144 15.88 -16.38 32.76
N ALA A 145 15.84 -16.89 31.52
CA ALA A 145 14.60 -17.45 30.99
C ALA A 145 14.11 -18.68 31.79
N ALA A 146 15.01 -19.57 32.20
CA ALA A 146 14.67 -20.78 32.96
C ALA A 146 14.14 -20.47 34.37
N SER A 147 14.72 -19.48 35.05
CA SER A 147 14.26 -18.98 36.36
C SER A 147 13.00 -18.10 36.27
N GLY A 148 12.42 -17.95 35.09
CA GLY A 148 11.23 -17.13 34.89
C GLY A 148 11.51 -15.65 35.00
N GLY A 149 12.69 -15.18 34.57
CA GLY A 149 13.05 -13.77 34.41
C GLY A 149 13.21 -12.98 35.70
N ILE A 150 13.54 -13.63 36.82
CA ILE A 150 13.64 -12.97 38.14
C ILE A 150 14.65 -11.82 38.09
N SER A 151 15.88 -12.05 37.63
CA SER A 151 16.91 -11.00 37.62
C SER A 151 16.56 -9.86 36.67
N TRP A 152 15.99 -10.16 35.49
CA TRP A 152 15.53 -9.12 34.55
C TRP A 152 14.49 -8.19 35.17
N ARG A 153 13.51 -8.72 35.92
CA ARG A 153 12.51 -7.91 36.61
C ARG A 153 13.09 -7.13 37.77
N GLU A 154 13.90 -7.76 38.63
CA GLU A 154 14.50 -7.11 39.81
C GLU A 154 15.34 -5.88 39.43
N HIS A 155 15.96 -5.90 38.25
CA HIS A 155 16.85 -4.85 37.77
C HIS A 155 16.25 -4.01 36.64
N ASN A 156 14.96 -4.20 36.32
CA ASN A 156 14.24 -3.44 35.28
C ASN A 156 14.96 -3.43 33.92
N ILE A 157 15.40 -4.60 33.46
CA ILE A 157 16.19 -4.75 32.23
C ILE A 157 15.28 -4.71 30.99
N GLY A 158 15.65 -3.87 30.03
CA GLY A 158 14.98 -3.74 28.75
C GLY A 158 15.60 -4.55 27.60
N GLU A 159 14.83 -4.79 26.53
CA GLU A 159 15.26 -5.53 25.34
C GLU A 159 16.48 -4.87 24.72
N SER A 160 16.48 -3.54 24.58
CA SER A 160 17.60 -2.83 23.97
C SER A 160 18.89 -3.06 24.76
N GLN A 161 18.80 -3.22 26.08
CA GLN A 161 19.95 -3.54 26.93
C GLN A 161 20.44 -4.97 26.68
N ILE A 162 19.54 -5.94 26.55
CA ILE A 162 19.89 -7.33 26.24
C ILE A 162 20.50 -7.42 24.84
N VAL A 163 19.88 -6.81 23.84
CA VAL A 163 20.36 -6.80 22.45
C VAL A 163 21.72 -6.11 22.35
N LYS A 164 21.88 -4.95 22.97
CA LYS A 164 23.16 -4.23 23.00
C LYS A 164 24.26 -5.04 23.67
N ARG A 165 24.00 -5.69 24.82
CA ARG A 165 24.97 -6.59 25.47
C ARG A 165 25.41 -7.73 24.55
N ASN A 166 24.53 -8.17 23.65
CA ASN A 166 24.74 -9.31 22.77
C ASN A 166 25.12 -8.93 21.34
N GLU A 167 25.39 -7.66 21.03
CA GLU A 167 25.61 -7.20 19.66
C GLU A 167 26.78 -7.92 18.96
N LEU A 168 27.84 -8.26 19.73
CA LEU A 168 28.99 -9.01 19.22
C LEU A 168 28.85 -10.53 19.32
N SER A 169 27.76 -11.06 19.90
CA SER A 169 27.59 -12.51 20.08
C SER A 169 27.52 -13.26 18.74
N MET A 170 27.11 -12.58 17.67
CA MET A 170 27.09 -13.14 16.31
C MET A 170 28.47 -13.47 15.75
N LEU A 171 29.54 -12.83 16.26
CA LEU A 171 30.92 -13.14 15.86
C LEU A 171 31.35 -14.53 16.34
N GLY A 172 30.86 -14.98 17.50
CA GLY A 172 31.14 -16.31 18.02
C GLY A 172 30.21 -17.37 17.45
N SER A 173 28.92 -17.06 17.35
CA SER A 173 27.92 -17.93 16.70
C SER A 173 26.64 -17.17 16.43
N LYS A 174 26.35 -16.89 15.15
CA LYS A 174 25.06 -16.31 14.77
C LYS A 174 23.89 -17.23 15.15
N ARG A 175 24.05 -18.53 14.93
CA ARG A 175 23.00 -19.53 15.16
C ARG A 175 22.60 -19.64 16.62
N LEU A 176 23.56 -19.64 17.54
CA LEU A 176 23.25 -19.68 18.99
C LEU A 176 22.66 -18.38 19.49
N TRP A 177 23.10 -17.24 18.95
CA TRP A 177 22.48 -15.95 19.26
C TRP A 177 21.01 -15.90 18.79
N ASP A 178 20.73 -16.29 17.54
CA ASP A 178 19.36 -16.34 17.02
C ASP A 178 18.49 -17.28 17.88
N TYR A 179 19.00 -18.47 18.22
CA TYR A 179 18.31 -19.39 19.11
C TYR A 179 18.00 -18.74 20.46
N CYS A 180 18.97 -18.07 21.07
CA CYS A 180 18.82 -17.38 22.35
C CYS A 180 17.77 -16.26 22.29
N LEU A 181 17.85 -15.40 21.27
CA LEU A 181 16.93 -14.29 21.04
C LEU A 181 15.49 -14.80 20.91
N HIS A 182 15.26 -15.80 20.08
CA HIS A 182 13.91 -16.30 19.78
C HIS A 182 13.36 -17.24 20.85
N LYS A 183 14.20 -18.04 21.51
CA LYS A 183 13.76 -19.03 22.50
C LYS A 183 13.68 -18.46 23.92
N TYR A 184 14.56 -17.53 24.28
CA TYR A 184 14.71 -17.05 25.64
C TYR A 184 14.30 -15.59 25.78
N VAL A 185 14.76 -14.69 24.92
CA VAL A 185 14.52 -13.24 25.08
C VAL A 185 13.09 -12.85 24.65
N LYS A 186 12.69 -13.11 23.40
CA LYS A 186 11.36 -12.74 22.87
C LYS A 186 10.20 -13.29 23.71
N PRO A 187 10.20 -14.55 24.18
CA PRO A 187 9.16 -15.06 25.06
C PRO A 187 9.05 -14.35 26.41
N ASN A 188 10.16 -13.80 26.91
CA ASN A 188 10.19 -13.08 28.18
C ASN A 188 9.83 -11.61 28.03
N ILE A 189 9.93 -11.04 26.83
CA ILE A 189 9.29 -9.76 26.47
C ILE A 189 7.77 -9.90 26.59
N TYR A 190 7.16 -10.86 25.91
CA TYR A 190 5.69 -11.06 25.94
C TYR A 190 5.13 -11.42 27.33
N LYS A 191 5.98 -11.91 28.23
CA LYS A 191 5.62 -12.25 29.62
C LYS A 191 5.90 -11.10 30.60
N TYR A 192 6.31 -9.93 30.12
CA TYR A 192 6.69 -8.77 30.95
C TYR A 192 7.82 -9.06 31.94
N ASN A 193 8.68 -10.02 31.59
CA ASN A 193 9.86 -10.35 32.37
C ASN A 193 11.08 -9.52 31.95
N VAL A 194 11.08 -9.04 30.69
CA VAL A 194 12.02 -8.10 30.09
C VAL A 194 11.19 -6.94 29.59
N ARG A 195 11.58 -5.70 29.89
CA ARG A 195 10.92 -4.49 29.39
C ARG A 195 11.20 -4.34 27.90
N TYR A 196 10.25 -3.95 27.07
CA TYR A 196 10.48 -3.80 25.63
C TYR A 196 10.74 -2.32 25.31
N ASP A 197 11.83 -1.98 24.58
CA ASP A 197 12.36 -0.61 24.62
C ASP A 197 12.01 0.29 23.41
N TYR A 198 11.32 -0.19 22.36
CA TYR A 198 10.99 0.70 21.22
C TYR A 198 9.65 0.47 20.50
N GLU A 199 8.98 -0.69 20.65
CA GLU A 199 7.57 -0.87 20.20
C GLU A 199 6.59 -1.05 21.38
N GLU A 200 7.04 -0.85 22.63
CA GLU A 200 6.20 -1.05 23.82
C GLU A 200 5.30 0.14 24.10
N ILE A 201 5.66 1.38 23.75
CA ILE A 201 4.75 2.50 24.00
C ILE A 201 3.48 2.35 23.16
N GLU A 202 3.60 1.98 21.89
CA GLU A 202 2.42 1.79 21.03
C GLU A 202 1.63 0.56 21.44
N TYR A 203 2.28 -0.56 21.74
CA TYR A 203 1.59 -1.77 22.17
C TYR A 203 0.99 -1.67 23.59
N GLU A 204 1.64 -0.95 24.51
CA GLU A 204 1.12 -0.64 25.84
C GLU A 204 -0.07 0.30 25.74
N ARG A 205 0.05 1.41 24.99
CA ARG A 205 -1.09 2.31 24.72
C ARG A 205 -2.25 1.56 24.05
N PHE A 206 -1.95 0.72 23.06
CA PHE A 206 -2.91 -0.16 22.41
C PHE A 206 -3.61 -1.03 23.47
N THR A 207 -2.85 -1.77 24.27
CA THR A 207 -3.40 -2.68 25.29
C THR A 207 -4.26 -1.92 26.29
N LEU A 208 -3.78 -0.80 26.84
CA LEU A 208 -4.51 0.03 27.80
C LEU A 208 -5.81 0.60 27.20
N ALA A 209 -5.76 1.13 25.98
CA ALA A 209 -6.94 1.66 25.31
C ALA A 209 -7.97 0.56 25.07
N TYR A 210 -7.56 -0.58 24.53
CA TYR A 210 -8.48 -1.69 24.22
C TYR A 210 -9.01 -2.40 25.47
N GLU A 211 -8.21 -2.54 26.54
CA GLU A 211 -8.69 -3.02 27.85
C GLU A 211 -9.75 -2.08 28.43
N ARG A 212 -9.54 -0.75 28.31
CA ARG A 212 -10.53 0.24 28.73
C ARG A 212 -11.81 0.10 27.91
N ILE A 213 -11.72 -0.04 26.59
CA ILE A 213 -12.89 -0.26 25.72
C ILE A 213 -13.60 -1.58 26.05
N ASN A 214 -12.85 -2.65 26.36
CA ASN A 214 -13.41 -3.93 26.75
C ASN A 214 -14.24 -3.85 28.05
N SER A 215 -13.94 -2.88 28.92
CA SER A 215 -14.70 -2.64 30.15
C SER A 215 -16.03 -1.89 29.92
N ILE A 216 -16.25 -1.33 28.73
CA ILE A 216 -17.48 -0.61 28.38
C ILE A 216 -18.62 -1.60 28.13
N SER A 217 -19.73 -1.41 28.84
CA SER A 217 -20.94 -2.21 28.72
C SER A 217 -22.19 -1.35 28.92
N TYR A 218 -23.33 -1.78 28.37
CA TYR A 218 -24.57 -1.00 28.45
C TYR A 218 -24.96 -0.59 29.87
N ASP A 219 -24.77 -1.50 30.83
CA ASP A 219 -25.21 -1.33 32.22
C ASP A 219 -24.29 -0.43 33.06
N ASN A 220 -23.03 -0.21 32.64
CA ASN A 220 -22.04 0.55 33.42
C ASN A 220 -21.69 1.92 32.83
N MET A 221 -22.23 2.29 31.67
CA MET A 221 -22.01 3.62 31.09
C MET A 221 -22.79 4.70 31.83
N ASN A 222 -22.08 5.78 32.20
CA ASN A 222 -22.68 6.99 32.77
C ASN A 222 -22.83 8.09 31.71
N ILE A 223 -23.55 7.78 30.63
CA ILE A 223 -23.83 8.70 29.52
C ILE A 223 -25.35 8.73 29.23
N PRO A 224 -25.87 9.72 28.49
CA PRO A 224 -27.29 9.77 28.14
C PRO A 224 -27.75 8.50 27.40
N GLU A 225 -28.92 7.98 27.78
CA GLU A 225 -29.43 6.68 27.33
C GLU A 225 -29.43 6.50 25.80
N LYS A 226 -29.77 7.56 25.06
CA LYS A 226 -29.83 7.53 23.59
C LYS A 226 -28.49 7.12 22.95
N TYR A 227 -27.34 7.40 23.55
CA TYR A 227 -26.02 7.14 22.95
C TYR A 227 -25.41 5.79 23.35
N LYS A 228 -25.97 5.09 24.34
CA LYS A 228 -25.35 3.86 24.86
C LYS A 228 -25.20 2.75 23.82
N ALA A 229 -26.22 2.58 22.97
CA ALA A 229 -26.18 1.59 21.90
C ALA A 229 -25.04 1.84 20.91
N TYR A 230 -24.76 3.11 20.59
CA TYR A 230 -23.64 3.51 19.72
C TYR A 230 -22.29 3.08 20.30
N PHE A 231 -22.03 3.40 21.57
CA PHE A 231 -20.75 3.06 22.20
C PHE A 231 -20.58 1.54 22.40
N CYS A 232 -21.67 0.80 22.65
CA CYS A 232 -21.61 -0.66 22.66
C CYS A 232 -21.23 -1.23 21.29
N GLU A 233 -21.85 -0.74 20.21
CA GLU A 233 -21.59 -1.22 18.86
C GLU A 233 -20.12 -1.03 18.47
N LEU A 234 -19.57 0.17 18.66
CA LEU A 234 -18.16 0.44 18.37
C LEU A 234 -17.21 -0.32 19.30
N ALA A 235 -17.54 -0.45 20.60
CA ALA A 235 -16.74 -1.25 21.52
C ALA A 235 -16.66 -2.72 21.07
N ASP A 236 -17.73 -3.27 20.48
CA ASP A 236 -17.74 -4.62 19.94
C ASP A 236 -16.87 -4.77 18.68
N VAL A 237 -16.71 -3.71 17.88
CA VAL A 237 -15.74 -3.66 16.77
C VAL A 237 -14.31 -3.72 17.31
N PHE A 238 -13.96 -2.85 18.26
CA PHE A 238 -12.64 -2.84 18.88
C PHE A 238 -12.30 -4.16 19.58
N LYS A 239 -13.28 -4.82 20.23
CA LYS A 239 -13.11 -6.17 20.79
C LYS A 239 -12.72 -7.19 19.71
N ALA A 240 -13.33 -7.11 18.53
CA ALA A 240 -12.98 -7.99 17.42
C ALA A 240 -11.55 -7.74 16.92
N TYR A 241 -11.13 -6.48 16.83
CA TYR A 241 -9.76 -6.11 16.45
C TYR A 241 -8.73 -6.60 17.47
N TYR A 242 -9.00 -6.40 18.77
CA TYR A 242 -8.16 -6.90 19.84
C TYR A 242 -8.02 -8.43 19.78
N LYS A 243 -9.13 -9.15 19.59
CA LYS A 243 -9.14 -10.61 19.45
C LYS A 243 -8.30 -11.07 18.24
N CYS A 244 -8.40 -10.38 17.10
CA CYS A 244 -7.63 -10.73 15.91
C CYS A 244 -6.12 -10.58 16.16
N ILE A 245 -5.71 -9.45 16.73
CA ILE A 245 -4.29 -9.17 17.03
C ILE A 245 -3.73 -10.16 18.04
N THR A 246 -4.42 -10.38 19.15
CA THR A 246 -3.95 -11.33 20.17
C THR A 246 -3.87 -12.74 19.60
N TRP A 247 -4.83 -13.14 18.76
CA TRP A 247 -4.78 -14.44 18.08
C TRP A 247 -3.58 -14.56 17.13
N LEU A 248 -3.27 -13.53 16.33
CA LEU A 248 -2.09 -13.52 15.45
C LEU A 248 -0.77 -13.59 16.25
N GLN A 249 -0.70 -12.85 17.36
CA GLN A 249 0.47 -12.83 18.25
C GLN A 249 0.67 -14.17 18.94
N GLU A 250 -0.39 -14.73 19.53
CA GLU A 250 -0.37 -16.02 20.21
C GLU A 250 0.08 -17.14 19.26
N ASN A 251 -0.44 -17.17 18.02
CA ASN A 251 -0.01 -18.15 17.03
C ASN A 251 1.44 -17.93 16.60
N SER A 252 1.85 -16.69 16.33
CA SER A 252 3.25 -16.38 16.01
C SER A 252 4.20 -16.79 17.14
N TYR A 253 3.75 -16.69 18.39
CA TYR A 253 4.47 -17.18 19.56
C TYR A 253 4.52 -18.71 19.63
N ILE A 254 3.38 -19.40 19.46
CA ILE A 254 3.26 -20.86 19.49
C ILE A 254 4.19 -21.49 18.44
N TYR A 255 4.20 -20.95 17.22
CA TYR A 255 5.00 -21.46 16.11
C TYR A 255 6.39 -20.84 16.02
N ALA A 256 6.69 -19.85 16.87
CA ALA A 256 7.96 -19.12 16.90
C ALA A 256 8.41 -18.59 15.52
N ALA A 257 7.45 -18.13 14.72
CA ALA A 257 7.67 -17.77 13.33
C ALA A 257 6.66 -16.69 12.86
N PRO A 258 6.96 -15.94 11.78
CA PRO A 258 6.00 -14.99 11.20
C PRO A 258 4.83 -15.72 10.52
N VAL A 259 3.73 -15.01 10.30
CA VAL A 259 2.44 -15.56 9.83
C VAL A 259 2.55 -16.46 8.60
N TYR A 260 3.34 -16.05 7.58
CA TYR A 260 3.52 -16.81 6.35
C TYR A 260 4.28 -18.14 6.53
N LYS A 261 4.89 -18.41 7.70
CA LYS A 261 5.53 -19.70 8.01
C LYS A 261 4.59 -20.70 8.69
N TRP A 262 3.55 -20.23 9.39
CA TRP A 262 2.67 -21.10 10.17
C TRP A 262 1.20 -21.08 9.73
N TYR A 263 0.81 -20.23 8.77
CA TYR A 263 -0.60 -20.12 8.35
C TYR A 263 -1.23 -21.45 7.91
N LYS A 264 -0.42 -22.38 7.40
CA LYS A 264 -0.84 -23.73 6.98
C LYS A 264 -1.16 -24.66 8.15
N GLU A 265 -0.73 -24.34 9.36
CA GLU A 265 -1.05 -25.08 10.58
C GLU A 265 -2.46 -24.76 11.09
N ILE A 266 -3.02 -23.64 10.65
CA ILE A 266 -4.38 -23.20 10.95
C ILE A 266 -5.34 -23.66 9.85
N SER A 267 -6.55 -24.04 10.26
CA SER A 267 -7.57 -24.46 9.31
C SER A 267 -8.09 -23.28 8.48
N LEU A 268 -8.55 -23.56 7.26
CA LEU A 268 -9.16 -22.53 6.40
C LEU A 268 -10.38 -21.88 7.06
N GLU A 269 -11.18 -22.64 7.82
CA GLU A 269 -12.36 -22.11 8.49
C GLU A 269 -12.01 -21.17 9.64
N GLU A 270 -10.95 -21.43 10.41
CA GLU A 270 -10.47 -20.49 11.41
C GLU A 270 -9.96 -19.18 10.78
N TRP A 271 -9.28 -19.25 9.63
CA TRP A 271 -8.87 -18.05 8.88
C TRP A 271 -10.08 -17.22 8.41
N LYS A 272 -11.12 -17.88 7.89
CA LYS A 272 -12.38 -17.23 7.50
C LYS A 272 -13.07 -16.58 8.68
N GLU A 273 -13.16 -17.28 9.82
CA GLU A 273 -13.77 -16.76 11.04
C GLU A 273 -13.07 -15.48 11.52
N ILE A 274 -11.74 -15.48 11.60
CA ILE A 274 -10.96 -14.31 12.04
C ILE A 274 -11.09 -13.17 11.04
N ASN A 275 -10.98 -13.43 9.73
CA ASN A 275 -11.12 -12.41 8.70
C ASN A 275 -12.52 -11.77 8.70
N HIS A 276 -13.57 -12.58 8.71
CA HIS A 276 -14.94 -12.11 8.82
C HIS A 276 -15.16 -11.33 10.12
N SER A 277 -14.49 -11.71 11.22
CA SER A 277 -14.67 -11.05 12.50
C SER A 277 -14.28 -9.57 12.50
N VAL A 278 -13.28 -9.17 11.70
CA VAL A 278 -12.83 -7.77 11.65
C VAL A 278 -13.43 -7.01 10.46
N ASN A 279 -13.74 -7.71 9.36
CA ASN A 279 -14.20 -7.07 8.12
C ASN A 279 -15.73 -6.96 8.01
N ARG A 280 -16.51 -7.79 8.74
CA ARG A 280 -17.99 -7.79 8.60
C ARG A 280 -18.65 -6.43 8.78
N PHE A 281 -18.09 -5.57 9.64
CA PHE A 281 -18.71 -4.30 9.98
C PHE A 281 -18.80 -3.33 8.80
N ARG A 282 -17.81 -3.36 7.91
CA ARG A 282 -17.82 -2.60 6.65
C ARG A 282 -18.62 -3.30 5.56
N TYR A 283 -18.38 -4.60 5.36
CA TYR A 283 -18.79 -5.28 4.13
C TYR A 283 -20.12 -6.04 4.21
N ASP A 284 -20.67 -6.28 5.40
CA ASP A 284 -22.03 -6.83 5.53
C ASP A 284 -23.05 -5.70 5.30
N SER A 285 -23.61 -5.64 4.08
CA SER A 285 -24.59 -4.61 3.72
C SER A 285 -25.85 -4.65 4.59
N ALA A 286 -26.28 -5.84 5.05
CA ALA A 286 -27.47 -5.96 5.90
C ALA A 286 -27.18 -5.42 7.30
N TYR A 287 -25.97 -5.69 7.82
CA TYR A 287 -25.50 -5.05 9.05
C TYR A 287 -25.39 -3.53 8.87
N TYR A 288 -24.78 -3.06 7.77
CA TYR A 288 -24.59 -1.65 7.47
C TYR A 288 -25.89 -0.85 7.55
N GLU A 289 -26.98 -1.33 6.94
CA GLU A 289 -28.30 -0.67 6.96
C GLU A 289 -28.83 -0.37 8.37
N THR A 290 -28.44 -1.19 9.34
CA THR A 290 -28.86 -1.03 10.74
C THR A 290 -27.73 -0.58 11.66
N SER A 291 -26.55 -0.28 11.13
CA SER A 291 -25.38 0.17 11.90
C SER A 291 -25.37 1.69 12.07
N TYR A 292 -24.59 2.17 13.04
CA TYR A 292 -24.37 3.62 13.23
C TYR A 292 -23.43 4.25 12.20
N ALA A 293 -22.83 3.46 11.31
CA ALA A 293 -22.18 4.01 10.12
C ALA A 293 -23.21 4.45 9.06
N ASN A 294 -24.46 3.99 9.09
CA ASN A 294 -25.46 4.47 8.13
C ASN A 294 -25.94 5.89 8.51
N PRO A 295 -25.80 6.90 7.63
CA PRO A 295 -26.17 8.28 7.95
C PRO A 295 -27.63 8.44 8.36
N THR A 296 -28.55 7.71 7.72
CA THR A 296 -29.98 7.79 8.03
C THR A 296 -30.27 7.32 9.46
N LYS A 297 -29.59 6.27 9.94
CA LYS A 297 -29.74 5.80 11.33
C LYS A 297 -29.14 6.80 12.31
N ALA A 298 -27.86 7.12 12.15
CA ALA A 298 -27.12 7.94 13.12
C ALA A 298 -27.69 9.36 13.23
N VAL A 299 -27.97 10.02 12.11
CA VAL A 299 -28.58 11.36 12.10
C VAL A 299 -30.05 11.31 12.55
N GLY A 300 -30.77 10.24 12.20
CA GLY A 300 -32.16 10.05 12.64
C GLY A 300 -32.29 9.93 14.17
N GLU A 301 -31.34 9.26 14.84
CA GLU A 301 -31.36 9.07 16.30
C GLU A 301 -30.71 10.24 17.07
N PHE A 302 -29.63 10.82 16.54
CA PHE A 302 -28.79 11.78 17.27
C PHE A 302 -28.90 13.23 16.77
N GLY A 303 -29.67 13.46 15.72
CA GLY A 303 -29.79 14.76 15.05
C GLY A 303 -28.61 15.07 14.13
N GLU A 304 -28.77 16.11 13.31
CA GLU A 304 -27.84 16.44 12.21
C GLU A 304 -26.41 16.73 12.70
N ASN A 305 -26.25 17.50 13.77
CA ASN A 305 -24.92 17.91 14.24
C ASN A 305 -24.12 16.74 14.84
N ILE A 306 -24.61 16.14 15.93
CA ILE A 306 -23.91 15.07 16.64
C ILE A 306 -23.94 13.78 15.83
N GLY A 307 -25.09 13.44 15.22
CA GLY A 307 -25.27 12.22 14.45
C GLY A 307 -24.32 12.09 13.28
N SER A 308 -24.08 13.17 12.52
CA SER A 308 -23.13 13.12 11.39
C SER A 308 -21.69 12.87 11.85
N MET A 309 -21.28 13.42 13.00
CA MET A 309 -19.93 13.21 13.54
C MET A 309 -19.73 11.79 14.09
N LEU A 310 -20.73 11.25 14.79
CA LEU A 310 -20.71 9.87 15.28
C LEU A 310 -20.77 8.87 14.11
N CYS A 311 -21.55 9.19 13.08
CA CYS A 311 -21.62 8.42 11.83
C CYS A 311 -20.23 8.29 11.17
N ALA A 312 -19.52 9.41 11.00
CA ALA A 312 -18.17 9.41 10.43
C ALA A 312 -17.14 8.63 11.30
N LEU A 313 -17.25 8.72 12.63
CA LEU A 313 -16.39 7.95 13.53
C LEU A 313 -16.67 6.44 13.44
N ALA A 314 -17.94 6.04 13.38
CA ALA A 314 -18.33 4.64 13.18
C ALA A 314 -17.76 4.10 11.87
N ALA A 315 -17.92 4.85 10.78
CA ALA A 315 -17.37 4.48 9.48
C ALA A 315 -15.86 4.30 9.51
N LYS A 316 -15.12 5.28 10.05
CA LYS A 316 -13.66 5.18 10.21
C LYS A 316 -13.25 3.97 11.04
N THR A 317 -14.04 3.61 12.05
CA THR A 317 -13.80 2.43 12.89
C THR A 317 -14.01 1.14 12.11
N PHE A 318 -15.06 1.05 11.28
CA PHE A 318 -15.37 -0.14 10.48
C PHE A 318 -14.35 -0.36 9.35
N ASP A 319 -13.64 0.69 8.93
CA ASP A 319 -12.75 0.68 7.77
C ASP A 319 -11.36 0.08 8.01
N ILE A 320 -10.93 -0.04 9.28
CA ILE A 320 -9.52 -0.32 9.61
C ILE A 320 -9.24 -1.76 10.05
N GLY A 321 -10.20 -2.67 9.96
CA GLY A 321 -10.06 -4.06 10.46
C GLY A 321 -8.87 -4.81 9.86
N SER A 322 -8.55 -4.54 8.60
CA SER A 322 -7.42 -5.17 7.89
C SER A 322 -6.05 -4.80 8.47
N LEU A 323 -5.94 -3.65 9.13
CA LEU A 323 -4.70 -3.20 9.79
C LEU A 323 -4.28 -4.08 10.98
N CYS A 324 -5.21 -4.91 11.51
CA CYS A 324 -4.91 -5.90 12.53
C CYS A 324 -3.85 -6.91 12.08
N PHE A 325 -3.86 -7.28 10.79
CA PHE A 325 -2.95 -8.29 10.23
C PHE A 325 -1.54 -7.76 10.00
N GLU A 326 -1.40 -6.45 9.81
CA GLU A 326 -0.11 -5.76 9.71
C GLU A 326 0.50 -5.38 11.06
N ALA A 327 -0.23 -5.59 12.17
CA ALA A 327 0.15 -5.10 13.50
C ALA A 327 0.40 -3.58 13.52
N ARG A 328 -0.48 -2.79 12.89
CA ARG A 328 -0.42 -1.31 12.83
C ARG A 328 -0.93 -0.69 14.14
N TYR A 329 -0.21 -0.94 15.23
CA TYR A 329 -0.61 -0.54 16.58
C TYR A 329 -0.88 0.96 16.67
N PHE A 330 -0.05 1.80 16.04
CA PHE A 330 -0.24 3.25 16.05
C PHE A 330 -1.64 3.66 15.55
N GLU A 331 -2.01 3.31 14.31
CA GLU A 331 -3.30 3.71 13.71
C GLU A 331 -4.50 3.15 14.49
N LEU A 332 -4.40 1.90 14.94
CA LEU A 332 -5.43 1.25 15.73
C LEU A 332 -5.59 1.92 17.10
N THR A 333 -4.49 2.37 17.71
CA THR A 333 -4.47 3.01 19.02
C THR A 333 -5.03 4.42 18.96
N ILE A 334 -4.57 5.26 18.03
CA ILE A 334 -5.04 6.64 17.95
C ILE A 334 -6.54 6.73 17.66
N LEU A 335 -7.11 5.75 16.95
CA LEU A 335 -8.55 5.69 16.72
C LEU A 335 -9.31 5.21 17.97
N ALA A 336 -8.78 4.20 18.68
CA ALA A 336 -9.31 3.76 19.96
C ALA A 336 -9.28 4.88 21.01
N GLU A 337 -8.21 5.68 21.04
CA GLU A 337 -8.09 6.86 21.90
C GLU A 337 -9.09 7.95 21.53
N LEU A 338 -9.30 8.25 20.24
CA LEU A 338 -10.36 9.18 19.81
C LEU A 338 -11.75 8.71 20.24
N PHE A 339 -12.03 7.41 20.11
CA PHE A 339 -13.27 6.81 20.60
C PHE A 339 -13.44 7.00 22.12
N LEU A 340 -12.38 6.75 22.90
CA LEU A 340 -12.38 6.94 24.35
C LEU A 340 -12.50 8.42 24.76
N GLU A 341 -11.85 9.33 24.04
CA GLU A 341 -11.97 10.77 24.26
C GLU A 341 -13.42 11.23 24.04
N ILE A 342 -14.03 10.82 22.94
CA ILE A 342 -15.42 11.13 22.65
C ILE A 342 -16.35 10.49 23.69
N TYR A 343 -16.10 9.24 24.10
CA TYR A 343 -16.83 8.62 25.21
C TYR A 343 -16.75 9.45 26.51
N ASN A 344 -15.55 9.90 26.88
CA ASN A 344 -15.34 10.72 28.08
C ASN A 344 -16.01 12.10 27.97
N ILE A 345 -16.09 12.69 26.77
CA ILE A 345 -16.86 13.92 26.52
C ILE A 345 -18.33 13.70 26.90
N PHE A 346 -18.94 12.56 26.54
CA PHE A 346 -20.31 12.26 26.95
C PHE A 346 -20.49 12.02 28.46
N GLU A 347 -19.44 11.56 29.16
CA GLU A 347 -19.48 11.39 30.62
C GLU A 347 -19.35 12.71 31.40
N CYS A 348 -18.69 13.71 30.80
CA CYS A 348 -18.23 14.90 31.52
C CYS A 348 -18.85 16.22 31.06
N SER A 349 -19.39 16.29 29.83
CA SER A 349 -19.94 17.51 29.25
C SER A 349 -21.46 17.58 29.35
N GLU A 350 -21.98 18.80 29.45
CA GLU A 350 -23.40 19.09 29.30
C GLU A 350 -23.84 18.91 27.83
N GLU A 351 -25.13 18.63 27.61
CA GLU A 351 -25.64 18.23 26.29
C GLU A 351 -25.44 19.30 25.20
N ASP A 352 -25.46 20.59 25.57
CA ASP A 352 -25.27 21.72 24.66
C ASP A 352 -23.80 21.94 24.26
N GLU A 353 -22.84 21.40 25.03
CA GLU A 353 -21.40 21.48 24.73
C GLU A 353 -20.89 20.32 23.88
N LEU A 354 -21.63 19.21 23.81
CA LEU A 354 -21.23 17.97 23.13
C LEU A 354 -20.82 18.22 21.67
N SER A 355 -21.63 18.96 20.92
CA SER A 355 -21.37 19.16 19.49
C SER A 355 -20.04 19.88 19.23
N GLY A 356 -19.69 20.89 20.05
CA GLY A 356 -18.43 21.63 19.90
C GLY A 356 -17.23 20.78 20.33
N SER A 357 -17.38 20.02 21.41
CA SER A 357 -16.33 19.18 21.97
C SER A 357 -15.99 18.00 21.07
N ILE A 358 -16.99 17.28 20.55
CA ILE A 358 -16.80 16.16 19.61
C ILE A 358 -16.13 16.65 18.32
N LYS A 359 -16.60 17.78 17.78
CA LYS A 359 -15.99 18.39 16.58
C LYS A 359 -14.52 18.72 16.80
N SER A 360 -14.19 19.25 17.98
CA SER A 360 -12.82 19.59 18.36
C SER A 360 -11.95 18.34 18.49
N ALA A 361 -12.43 17.27 19.14
CA ALA A 361 -11.71 16.01 19.25
C ALA A 361 -11.37 15.41 17.87
N ILE A 362 -12.35 15.37 16.95
CA ILE A 362 -12.13 14.89 15.57
C ILE A 362 -11.12 15.79 14.82
N TYR A 363 -11.22 17.11 14.98
CA TYR A 363 -10.32 18.07 14.35
C TYR A 363 -8.88 17.87 14.83
N TYR A 364 -8.64 17.84 16.15
CA TYR A 364 -7.29 17.72 16.71
C TYR A 364 -6.70 16.33 16.49
N HIS A 365 -7.48 15.25 16.62
CA HIS A 365 -7.01 13.92 16.22
C HIS A 365 -6.51 13.90 14.77
N THR A 366 -7.22 14.56 13.85
CA THR A 366 -6.81 14.63 12.45
C THR A 366 -5.57 15.52 12.26
N TYR A 367 -5.51 16.65 12.96
CA TYR A 367 -4.42 17.62 12.85
C TYR A 367 -3.10 17.12 13.46
N ASP A 368 -3.18 16.52 14.65
CA ASP A 368 -2.04 16.14 15.48
C ASP A 368 -1.33 14.92 14.91
N TYR A 369 -2.08 13.89 14.50
CA TYR A 369 -1.53 12.64 13.95
C TYR A 369 -1.30 12.68 12.43
N MET A 370 -1.39 13.86 11.81
CA MET A 370 -1.28 14.00 10.35
C MET A 370 0.11 13.67 9.83
N ASP A 371 1.17 14.04 10.56
CA ASP A 371 2.55 13.80 10.14
C ASP A 371 2.83 12.30 10.10
N GLU A 372 2.51 11.56 11.16
CA GLU A 372 2.74 10.11 11.25
C GLU A 372 1.91 9.33 10.23
N THR A 373 0.61 9.64 10.12
CA THR A 373 -0.25 8.94 9.16
C THR A 373 0.11 9.26 7.71
N THR A 374 0.60 10.47 7.41
CA THR A 374 1.07 10.84 6.06
C THR A 374 2.42 10.21 5.76
N GLU A 375 3.33 10.20 6.73
CA GLU A 375 4.62 9.53 6.60
C GLU A 375 4.47 8.05 6.28
N TYR A 376 3.66 7.32 7.05
CA TYR A 376 3.39 5.91 6.77
C TYR A 376 2.77 5.70 5.39
N ARG A 377 1.91 6.62 4.95
CA ARG A 377 1.32 6.54 3.62
C ARG A 377 2.37 6.63 2.53
N ILE A 378 3.27 7.62 2.59
CA ILE A 378 4.34 7.79 1.61
C ILE A 378 5.34 6.65 1.69
N ARG A 379 5.83 6.30 2.88
CA ARG A 379 6.77 5.18 3.10
C ARG A 379 6.27 3.89 2.45
N ASP A 380 5.02 3.50 2.73
CA ASP A 380 4.44 2.25 2.25
C ASP A 380 4.19 2.27 0.73
N SER A 381 4.17 3.45 0.11
CA SER A 381 3.92 3.61 -1.33
C SER A 381 5.18 3.57 -2.21
N ILE A 382 6.33 4.03 -1.71
CA ILE A 382 7.56 4.18 -2.55
C ILE A 382 8.77 3.41 -2.01
N THR A 383 8.71 2.87 -0.79
CA THR A 383 9.86 2.22 -0.13
C THR A 383 9.61 0.73 0.13
N CYS A 384 10.69 -0.06 0.22
CA CYS A 384 10.66 -1.46 0.66
C CYS A 384 10.96 -1.62 2.17
N HIS A 385 10.84 -0.56 2.98
CA HIS A 385 11.27 -0.60 4.40
C HIS A 385 10.42 -1.53 5.27
N LYS A 386 9.11 -1.63 5.00
CA LYS A 386 8.19 -2.57 5.65
C LYS A 386 7.42 -3.39 4.61
N PRO A 387 8.06 -4.40 4.00
CA PRO A 387 7.56 -5.10 2.82
C PRO A 387 6.49 -6.15 3.18
N PHE A 388 5.44 -5.78 3.93
CA PHE A 388 4.45 -6.75 4.45
C PHE A 388 3.83 -7.61 3.35
N PHE A 389 3.25 -6.98 2.34
CA PHE A 389 2.61 -7.69 1.23
C PHE A 389 3.61 -8.44 0.36
N THR A 390 4.75 -7.83 0.02
CA THR A 390 5.76 -8.50 -0.81
C THR A 390 6.37 -9.71 -0.11
N GLN A 391 6.61 -9.64 1.21
CA GLN A 391 7.01 -10.81 2.01
C GLN A 391 5.96 -11.91 1.99
N ILE A 392 4.67 -11.57 2.05
CA ILE A 392 3.59 -12.55 1.91
C ILE A 392 3.70 -13.21 0.54
N ILE A 393 3.68 -12.45 -0.56
CA ILE A 393 3.70 -13.00 -1.93
C ILE A 393 4.95 -13.88 -2.18
N ASP A 394 6.12 -13.47 -1.71
CA ASP A 394 7.35 -14.24 -1.85
C ASP A 394 7.26 -15.60 -1.15
N ASN A 395 6.66 -15.65 0.04
CA ASN A 395 6.71 -16.82 0.92
C ASN A 395 5.48 -17.73 0.86
N ILE A 396 4.35 -17.26 0.31
CA ILE A 396 3.13 -18.07 0.24
C ILE A 396 3.21 -19.15 -0.83
N ASP A 397 2.46 -20.22 -0.58
CA ASP A 397 2.05 -21.17 -1.59
C ASP A 397 0.86 -20.61 -2.36
N ILE A 398 1.09 -20.28 -3.61
CA ILE A 398 0.08 -19.70 -4.50
C ILE A 398 -1.11 -20.63 -4.76
N ASN A 399 -1.05 -21.92 -4.40
CA ASN A 399 -2.15 -22.87 -4.59
C ASN A 399 -3.00 -23.06 -3.32
N ASP A 400 -2.67 -22.40 -2.22
CA ASP A 400 -3.34 -22.58 -0.93
C ASP A 400 -4.22 -21.36 -0.61
N GLU A 401 -5.55 -21.51 -0.71
CA GLU A 401 -6.54 -20.43 -0.49
C GLU A 401 -6.34 -19.69 0.86
N ARG A 402 -5.75 -20.35 1.87
CA ARG A 402 -5.43 -19.73 3.16
C ARG A 402 -4.49 -18.52 3.02
N SER A 403 -3.68 -18.44 1.97
CA SER A 403 -2.76 -17.33 1.74
C SER A 403 -3.47 -15.99 1.54
N LEU A 404 -4.68 -15.99 0.98
CA LEU A 404 -5.46 -14.77 0.73
C LEU A 404 -5.73 -14.00 2.03
N TYR A 405 -6.04 -14.74 3.10
CA TYR A 405 -6.41 -14.19 4.40
C TYR A 405 -5.25 -13.50 5.13
N LEU A 406 -4.00 -13.75 4.74
CA LEU A 406 -2.82 -13.12 5.35
C LEU A 406 -2.76 -11.61 5.14
N THR A 407 -3.40 -11.13 4.08
CA THR A 407 -3.46 -9.70 3.75
C THR A 407 -4.32 -8.89 4.74
N GLY A 408 -5.22 -9.57 5.46
CA GLY A 408 -6.26 -8.95 6.28
C GLY A 408 -7.39 -8.27 5.50
N GLU A 409 -7.29 -8.19 4.17
CA GLU A 409 -8.33 -7.68 3.28
C GLU A 409 -9.60 -8.54 3.39
N ASN A 410 -10.76 -8.00 3.02
CA ASN A 410 -12.00 -8.77 3.06
C ASN A 410 -12.00 -9.82 1.94
N ILE A 411 -11.97 -11.11 2.32
CA ILE A 411 -11.89 -12.20 1.35
C ILE A 411 -13.29 -12.71 1.04
N GLY A 412 -13.79 -12.34 -0.14
CA GLY A 412 -15.14 -12.65 -0.60
C GLY A 412 -15.20 -13.57 -1.82
N PHE A 413 -16.32 -13.48 -2.53
CA PHE A 413 -16.60 -14.27 -3.72
C PHE A 413 -15.62 -13.96 -4.86
N ASN A 414 -15.34 -12.68 -5.12
CA ASN A 414 -14.46 -12.30 -6.22
C ASN A 414 -13.01 -12.73 -5.97
N GLU A 415 -12.49 -12.52 -4.76
CA GLU A 415 -11.11 -12.87 -4.40
C GLU A 415 -10.88 -14.38 -4.51
N THR A 416 -11.78 -15.19 -3.93
CA THR A 416 -11.62 -16.66 -3.90
C THR A 416 -11.81 -17.32 -5.27
N ASN A 417 -12.74 -16.83 -6.10
CA ASN A 417 -12.96 -17.41 -7.43
C ASN A 417 -11.92 -16.93 -8.45
N SER A 418 -11.44 -15.68 -8.34
CA SER A 418 -10.30 -15.22 -9.15
C SER A 418 -9.06 -16.04 -8.85
N PHE A 419 -8.75 -16.24 -7.56
CA PHE A 419 -7.64 -17.09 -7.12
C PHE A 419 -7.74 -18.51 -7.69
N LYS A 420 -8.91 -19.14 -7.61
CA LYS A 420 -9.13 -20.49 -8.15
C LYS A 420 -8.92 -20.57 -9.65
N TYR A 421 -9.51 -19.63 -10.40
CA TYR A 421 -9.42 -19.65 -11.86
C TYR A 421 -7.99 -19.34 -12.34
N ILE A 422 -7.35 -18.30 -11.81
CA ILE A 422 -5.98 -17.92 -12.18
C ILE A 422 -4.99 -19.04 -11.85
N ASN A 423 -5.19 -19.77 -10.75
CA ASN A 423 -4.39 -20.96 -10.43
C ASN A 423 -4.67 -22.18 -11.32
N SER A 424 -5.79 -22.19 -12.04
CA SER A 424 -6.09 -23.23 -13.03
C SER A 424 -5.41 -23.01 -14.39
N LEU A 425 -4.96 -21.77 -14.65
CA LEU A 425 -4.26 -21.42 -15.89
C LEU A 425 -2.94 -22.17 -16.02
N SER A 426 -2.54 -22.44 -17.27
CA SER A 426 -1.23 -23.01 -17.57
C SER A 426 -0.09 -22.03 -17.26
N GLU A 427 1.13 -22.55 -17.05
CA GLU A 427 2.32 -21.69 -16.89
C GLU A 427 2.54 -20.80 -18.12
N GLU A 428 2.23 -21.28 -19.33
CA GLU A 428 2.34 -20.49 -20.56
C GLU A 428 1.39 -19.28 -20.55
N GLU A 429 0.16 -19.45 -20.07
CA GLU A 429 -0.81 -18.35 -19.94
C GLU A 429 -0.38 -17.33 -18.87
N ILE A 430 0.13 -17.79 -17.72
CA ILE A 430 0.64 -16.90 -16.67
C ILE A 430 1.87 -16.13 -17.14
N ASP A 431 2.81 -16.80 -17.79
CA ASP A 431 3.99 -16.16 -18.38
C ASP A 431 3.57 -15.12 -19.41
N LYS A 432 2.61 -15.45 -20.29
CA LYS A 432 2.08 -14.51 -21.28
C LYS A 432 1.46 -13.27 -20.65
N ILE A 433 0.60 -13.43 -19.64
CA ILE A 433 -0.02 -12.31 -18.92
C ILE A 433 1.04 -11.44 -18.24
N ALA A 434 1.95 -12.08 -17.48
CA ALA A 434 2.97 -11.37 -16.73
C ALA A 434 3.91 -10.60 -17.66
N HIS A 435 4.37 -11.20 -18.75
CA HIS A 435 5.21 -10.52 -19.75
C HIS A 435 4.46 -9.38 -20.44
N THR A 436 3.22 -9.56 -20.88
CA THR A 436 2.45 -8.44 -21.45
C THR A 436 2.37 -7.26 -20.49
N TYR A 437 2.10 -7.52 -19.21
CA TYR A 437 2.03 -6.50 -18.17
C TYR A 437 3.38 -5.84 -17.87
N THR A 438 4.47 -6.60 -17.71
CA THR A 438 5.78 -6.06 -17.34
C THR A 438 6.55 -5.49 -18.52
N ASP A 439 6.41 -6.07 -19.71
CA ASP A 439 7.10 -5.62 -20.91
C ASP A 439 6.48 -4.30 -21.40
N GLY A 440 5.17 -4.11 -21.27
CA GLY A 440 4.53 -2.82 -21.48
C GLY A 440 5.17 -1.74 -20.59
N TYR A 441 5.37 -2.04 -19.30
CA TYR A 441 6.03 -1.16 -18.35
C TYR A 441 7.46 -0.80 -18.75
N ILE A 442 8.28 -1.80 -19.06
CA ILE A 442 9.67 -1.58 -19.49
C ILE A 442 9.70 -0.81 -20.82
N LYS A 443 8.78 -1.10 -21.73
CA LYS A 443 8.68 -0.41 -23.02
C LYS A 443 8.29 1.05 -22.86
N GLY A 444 7.43 1.36 -21.88
CA GLY A 444 7.08 2.72 -21.51
C GLY A 444 8.31 3.57 -21.15
N PHE A 445 9.28 2.99 -20.44
CA PHE A 445 10.56 3.66 -20.16
C PHE A 445 11.39 3.89 -21.42
N GLU A 446 11.51 2.88 -22.29
CA GLU A 446 12.25 2.99 -23.55
C GLU A 446 11.68 4.09 -24.46
N LEU A 447 10.35 4.15 -24.59
CA LEU A 447 9.66 5.12 -25.45
C LEU A 447 9.72 6.55 -24.89
N ALA A 448 9.66 6.69 -23.56
CA ALA A 448 9.86 7.97 -22.90
C ALA A 448 11.34 8.42 -22.88
N GLY A 449 12.28 7.56 -23.28
CA GLY A 449 13.71 7.84 -23.23
C GLY A 449 14.27 7.94 -21.81
N ILE A 450 13.62 7.28 -20.85
CA ILE A 450 13.99 7.27 -19.43
C ILE A 450 14.89 6.06 -19.16
N ASP A 451 16.07 6.27 -18.55
CA ASP A 451 16.97 5.18 -18.19
C ASP A 451 16.44 4.41 -16.97
N LEU A 452 15.95 3.19 -17.20
CA LEU A 452 15.44 2.32 -16.15
C LEU A 452 16.52 1.96 -15.12
N ALA A 453 17.81 1.96 -15.49
CA ALA A 453 18.90 1.61 -14.58
C ALA A 453 19.11 2.64 -13.46
N GLU A 454 18.54 3.84 -13.58
CA GLU A 454 18.53 4.86 -12.53
C GLU A 454 17.41 4.62 -11.49
N LYS A 455 16.56 3.59 -11.70
CA LYS A 455 15.41 3.29 -10.84
C LYS A 455 15.62 2.05 -9.99
N GLU A 456 14.97 2.04 -8.83
CA GLU A 456 15.06 0.94 -7.87
C GLU A 456 13.71 0.31 -7.50
N THR A 457 12.61 1.08 -7.44
CA THR A 457 11.34 0.57 -6.91
C THR A 457 10.18 0.74 -7.89
N VAL A 458 9.39 -0.33 -8.08
CA VAL A 458 8.13 -0.32 -8.84
C VAL A 458 6.95 -0.58 -7.89
N GLN A 459 5.90 0.23 -7.98
CA GLN A 459 4.70 0.03 -7.16
C GLN A 459 3.70 -0.86 -7.90
N ILE A 460 3.40 -2.04 -7.37
CA ILE A 460 2.37 -2.92 -7.90
C ILE A 460 1.03 -2.65 -7.18
N ARG A 461 -0.02 -2.38 -7.95
CA ARG A 461 -1.42 -2.31 -7.48
C ARG A 461 -2.21 -3.44 -8.11
N TYR A 462 -2.90 -4.23 -7.31
CA TYR A 462 -3.65 -5.38 -7.82
C TYR A 462 -4.80 -5.81 -6.89
N PRO A 463 -5.87 -6.41 -7.43
CA PRO A 463 -6.93 -7.04 -6.65
C PRO A 463 -6.49 -8.35 -6.00
N VAL A 464 -6.85 -8.55 -4.74
CA VAL A 464 -6.61 -9.84 -4.05
C VAL A 464 -7.24 -10.99 -4.85
N GLY A 465 -6.51 -12.10 -4.98
CA GLY A 465 -6.84 -13.23 -5.85
C GLY A 465 -5.95 -13.34 -7.10
N PHE A 466 -5.16 -12.30 -7.42
CA PHE A 466 -4.27 -12.27 -8.58
C PHE A 466 -2.80 -12.57 -8.22
N GLU A 467 -2.55 -13.14 -7.03
CA GLU A 467 -1.21 -13.31 -6.45
C GLU A 467 -0.27 -14.13 -7.34
N ARG A 468 -0.77 -15.10 -8.12
CA ARG A 468 0.06 -15.89 -9.03
C ARG A 468 0.65 -15.04 -10.16
N ILE A 469 -0.14 -14.14 -10.74
CA ILE A 469 0.31 -13.20 -11.77
C ILE A 469 1.32 -12.22 -11.15
N VAL A 470 0.99 -11.65 -9.98
CA VAL A 470 1.85 -10.70 -9.27
C VAL A 470 3.18 -11.32 -8.87
N LYS A 471 3.19 -12.56 -8.38
CA LYS A 471 4.41 -13.28 -8.04
C LYS A 471 5.34 -13.44 -9.25
N LYS A 472 4.79 -13.71 -10.43
CA LYS A 472 5.56 -13.77 -11.68
C LYS A 472 6.05 -12.38 -12.09
N ALA A 473 5.20 -11.36 -12.03
CA ALA A 473 5.58 -9.98 -12.34
C ALA A 473 6.70 -9.45 -11.44
N MET A 474 6.66 -9.75 -10.12
CA MET A 474 7.73 -9.43 -9.18
C MET A 474 9.07 -10.05 -9.58
N GLN A 475 9.07 -11.29 -10.11
CA GLN A 475 10.27 -11.94 -10.60
C GLN A 475 10.84 -11.22 -11.83
N ILE A 476 9.99 -10.90 -12.81
CA ILE A 476 10.41 -10.21 -14.04
C ILE A 476 10.93 -8.80 -13.71
N PHE A 477 10.27 -8.07 -12.80
CA PHE A 477 10.77 -6.77 -12.34
C PHE A 477 12.13 -6.89 -11.64
N ALA A 478 12.31 -7.90 -10.78
CA ALA A 478 13.59 -8.15 -10.12
C ALA A 478 14.71 -8.51 -11.12
N GLU A 479 14.41 -9.26 -12.18
CA GLU A 479 15.34 -9.56 -13.28
C GLU A 479 15.76 -8.28 -14.04
N ASN A 480 14.90 -7.26 -14.06
CA ASN A 480 15.17 -5.95 -14.63
C ASN A 480 15.68 -4.91 -13.61
N GLY A 481 16.10 -5.35 -12.41
CA GLY A 481 16.74 -4.50 -11.41
C GLY A 481 15.79 -3.74 -10.47
N LEU A 482 14.48 -3.98 -10.56
CA LEU A 482 13.47 -3.28 -9.75
C LEU A 482 13.00 -4.14 -8.56
N LYS A 483 12.86 -3.49 -7.40
CA LYS A 483 12.22 -4.05 -6.21
C LYS A 483 10.74 -3.68 -6.22
N SER A 484 9.88 -4.65 -5.96
CA SER A 484 8.44 -4.37 -5.90
C SER A 484 8.02 -3.78 -4.55
N VAL A 485 7.08 -2.83 -4.60
CA VAL A 485 6.37 -2.26 -3.46
C VAL A 485 4.89 -2.50 -3.70
N ILE A 486 4.18 -3.12 -2.75
CA ILE A 486 2.73 -3.40 -2.88
C ILE A 486 1.98 -2.55 -1.86
N LEU A 487 1.00 -1.80 -2.36
CA LEU A 487 0.24 -0.82 -1.58
C LEU A 487 -1.11 -1.39 -1.13
N ARG A 488 -1.44 -1.25 0.16
CA ARG A 488 -2.79 -1.55 0.71
C ARG A 488 -3.86 -0.66 0.07
N ARG A 489 -5.09 -1.21 -0.09
CA ARG A 489 -6.28 -0.42 -0.43
C ARG A 489 -6.50 0.74 0.54
N ARG A 490 -6.71 1.94 0.02
CA ARG A 490 -7.09 3.13 0.81
C ARG A 490 -8.10 3.95 0.01
N GLN A 491 -8.91 4.77 0.68
CA GLN A 491 -9.71 5.78 -0.04
C GLN A 491 -8.80 6.61 -0.95
N GLY A 492 -9.19 6.75 -2.22
CA GLY A 492 -8.40 7.47 -3.25
C GLY A 492 -7.29 6.64 -3.92
N VAL A 493 -7.08 5.39 -3.53
CA VAL A 493 -6.21 4.44 -4.26
C VAL A 493 -7.09 3.30 -4.80
N PRO A 494 -7.79 3.52 -5.92
CA PRO A 494 -8.59 2.47 -6.55
C PRO A 494 -7.70 1.32 -7.05
N GLN A 495 -8.30 0.15 -7.31
CA GLN A 495 -7.63 -0.99 -7.96
C GLN A 495 -6.52 -1.69 -7.17
N SER A 496 -6.50 -1.59 -5.83
CA SER A 496 -5.64 -2.42 -4.98
C SER A 496 -6.43 -3.02 -3.81
N GLY A 497 -6.03 -4.20 -3.32
CA GLY A 497 -6.65 -4.89 -2.17
C GLY A 497 -7.95 -5.61 -2.52
N CYS A 498 -8.87 -5.79 -1.55
CA CYS A 498 -10.16 -6.44 -1.84
C CYS A 498 -11.09 -5.54 -2.66
N ILE A 499 -12.00 -6.16 -3.40
CA ILE A 499 -13.07 -5.48 -4.14
C ILE A 499 -14.15 -5.04 -3.15
N ASP A 500 -14.66 -3.81 -3.29
CA ASP A 500 -15.55 -3.23 -2.29
C ASP A 500 -16.95 -3.83 -2.38
N CYS A 501 -17.26 -4.74 -1.48
CA CYS A 501 -18.57 -5.40 -1.43
C CYS A 501 -19.69 -4.48 -0.92
N ASN A 502 -19.38 -3.27 -0.43
CA ASN A 502 -20.37 -2.30 0.06
C ASN A 502 -20.12 -0.90 -0.53
N PRO A 503 -20.38 -0.69 -1.84
CA PRO A 503 -20.18 0.60 -2.50
C PRO A 503 -21.08 1.71 -1.92
N GLN A 504 -22.23 1.37 -1.32
CA GLN A 504 -23.09 2.35 -0.64
C GLN A 504 -22.41 2.96 0.60
N PHE A 505 -21.67 2.17 1.38
CA PHE A 505 -20.85 2.68 2.49
C PHE A 505 -19.81 3.68 1.98
N ALA A 506 -19.05 3.30 0.94
CA ALA A 506 -18.06 4.19 0.35
C ALA A 506 -18.68 5.49 -0.19
N TYR A 507 -19.86 5.40 -0.84
CA TYR A 507 -20.60 6.55 -1.33
C TYR A 507 -21.05 7.45 -0.17
N ASP A 508 -21.68 6.91 0.87
CA ASP A 508 -22.21 7.69 2.01
C ASP A 508 -21.13 8.45 2.78
N HIS A 509 -19.91 7.91 2.85
CA HIS A 509 -18.80 8.46 3.66
C HIS A 509 -17.75 9.25 2.87
N ARG A 510 -17.92 9.42 1.55
CA ARG A 510 -16.93 10.11 0.68
C ARG A 510 -16.65 11.57 1.05
N PHE A 511 -17.52 12.19 1.85
CA PHE A 511 -17.43 13.58 2.27
C PHE A 511 -17.36 13.78 3.79
N ASP A 512 -17.00 12.76 4.56
CA ASP A 512 -16.88 12.88 6.03
C ASP A 512 -15.86 13.94 6.47
N LYS A 513 -14.89 14.28 5.60
CA LYS A 513 -13.96 15.40 5.83
C LYS A 513 -14.66 16.75 6.02
N ALA A 514 -15.91 16.91 5.56
CA ALA A 514 -16.71 18.12 5.74
C ALA A 514 -16.82 18.57 7.21
N ILE A 515 -16.68 17.64 8.16
CA ILE A 515 -16.70 17.93 9.61
C ILE A 515 -15.58 18.91 10.01
N TYR A 516 -14.37 18.75 9.46
CA TYR A 516 -13.17 19.47 9.94
C TYR A 516 -12.43 20.24 8.84
N TYR A 517 -12.74 20.00 7.56
CA TYR A 517 -11.97 20.53 6.44
C TYR A 517 -12.06 22.06 6.33
N ASN A 518 -10.91 22.71 6.41
CA ASN A 518 -10.72 24.15 6.29
C ASN A 518 -9.28 24.46 5.82
N LYS A 519 -8.96 25.73 5.59
CA LYS A 519 -7.64 26.16 5.11
C LYS A 519 -6.47 25.69 6.00
N ALA A 520 -6.64 25.70 7.32
CA ALA A 520 -5.58 25.25 8.24
C ALA A 520 -5.30 23.74 8.13
N ILE A 521 -6.34 22.93 7.93
CA ILE A 521 -6.19 21.48 7.66
C ILE A 521 -5.50 21.26 6.32
N MET A 522 -5.92 21.99 5.27
CA MET A 522 -5.31 21.90 3.95
C MET A 522 -3.81 22.27 3.99
N ASP A 523 -3.46 23.38 4.64
CA ASP A 523 -2.07 23.82 4.78
C ASP A 523 -1.25 22.81 5.61
N ARG A 524 -1.86 22.20 6.64
CA ARG A 524 -1.24 21.11 7.41
C ARG A 524 -1.02 19.87 6.55
N GLN A 525 -1.97 19.46 5.72
CA GLN A 525 -1.82 18.32 4.80
C GLN A 525 -0.65 18.53 3.84
N LEU A 526 -0.54 19.72 3.24
CA LEU A 526 0.60 20.06 2.37
C LEU A 526 1.93 20.04 3.13
N SER A 527 1.96 20.58 4.35
CA SER A 527 3.17 20.55 5.18
C SER A 527 3.58 19.13 5.57
N SER A 528 2.63 18.28 5.99
CA SER A 528 2.90 16.88 6.35
C SER A 528 3.33 16.06 5.13
N LEU A 529 2.71 16.29 3.97
CA LEU A 529 3.09 15.66 2.70
C LEU A 529 4.53 16.03 2.32
N LYS A 530 4.88 17.32 2.43
CA LYS A 530 6.24 17.80 2.18
C LYS A 530 7.26 17.16 3.12
N ASN A 531 6.98 17.13 4.42
CA ASN A 531 7.86 16.52 5.41
C ASN A 531 8.09 15.03 5.14
N ALA A 532 7.05 14.30 4.75
CA ALA A 532 7.15 12.89 4.40
C ALA A 532 8.05 12.67 3.16
N TYR A 533 7.87 13.45 2.10
CA TYR A 533 8.73 13.35 0.92
C TYR A 533 10.17 13.80 1.18
N GLU A 534 10.40 14.83 2.00
CA GLU A 534 11.77 15.20 2.39
C GLU A 534 12.47 14.08 3.16
N LYS A 535 11.73 13.32 3.98
CA LYS A 535 12.27 12.16 4.71
C LYS A 535 12.67 11.02 3.78
N TYR A 536 11.88 10.77 2.73
CA TYR A 536 12.08 9.67 1.77
C TYR A 536 12.51 10.17 0.38
N LYS A 537 13.25 11.28 0.34
CA LYS A 537 13.60 11.97 -0.91
C LYS A 537 14.42 11.09 -1.86
N ASN A 538 15.34 10.31 -1.31
CA ASN A 538 16.18 9.42 -2.11
C ASN A 538 15.34 8.29 -2.72
N GLU A 539 14.41 7.72 -1.95
CA GLU A 539 13.51 6.67 -2.41
C GLU A 539 12.51 7.20 -3.45
N ALA A 540 12.07 8.46 -3.32
CA ALA A 540 11.23 9.13 -4.31
C ALA A 540 11.96 9.35 -5.64
N GLU A 541 13.25 9.69 -5.62
CA GLU A 541 14.06 9.93 -6.83
C GLU A 541 14.22 8.66 -7.69
N VAL A 542 14.42 7.51 -7.02
CA VAL A 542 14.58 6.20 -7.67
C VAL A 542 13.27 5.43 -7.88
N TYR A 543 12.12 6.06 -7.57
CA TYR A 543 10.81 5.48 -7.82
C TYR A 543 10.52 5.44 -9.32
N ALA A 544 10.10 4.26 -9.80
CA ALA A 544 9.86 3.97 -11.20
C ALA A 544 8.40 4.23 -11.62
N GLY A 545 7.48 4.44 -10.67
CA GLY A 545 6.06 4.61 -10.95
C GLY A 545 5.22 3.34 -10.71
N PRO A 546 3.90 3.42 -10.97
CA PRO A 546 2.98 2.33 -10.68
C PRO A 546 2.78 1.37 -11.87
N ALA A 547 2.74 0.08 -11.58
CA ALA A 547 2.25 -0.96 -12.47
C ALA A 547 0.93 -1.50 -11.88
N VAL A 548 -0.17 -1.37 -12.62
CA VAL A 548 -1.53 -1.54 -12.12
C VAL A 548 -2.24 -2.70 -12.85
N ILE A 549 -2.78 -3.63 -12.08
CA ILE A 549 -3.78 -4.60 -12.55
C ILE A 549 -5.14 -4.07 -12.13
N GLU A 550 -5.86 -3.47 -13.05
CA GLU A 550 -7.25 -3.04 -12.88
C GLU A 550 -8.21 -4.23 -13.03
N TYR A 551 -9.36 -4.11 -12.39
CA TYR A 551 -10.45 -5.07 -12.54
C TYR A 551 -11.73 -4.43 -13.08
N PHE A 552 -12.59 -5.25 -13.69
CA PHE A 552 -13.88 -4.82 -14.20
C PHE A 552 -14.96 -5.92 -14.08
N GLY A 553 -16.20 -5.62 -14.43
CA GLY A 553 -17.28 -6.60 -14.35
C GLY A 553 -18.04 -6.60 -13.02
N GLU A 554 -17.82 -5.59 -12.18
CA GLU A 554 -18.58 -5.37 -10.95
C GLU A 554 -20.09 -5.31 -11.24
N LYS A 555 -20.91 -5.55 -10.20
CA LYS A 555 -22.35 -5.35 -10.32
C LYS A 555 -22.67 -3.86 -10.41
N ASP A 556 -23.62 -3.53 -11.28
CA ASP A 556 -24.12 -2.17 -11.42
C ASP A 556 -24.54 -1.62 -10.06
N PHE A 557 -24.05 -0.42 -9.76
CA PHE A 557 -24.33 0.26 -8.51
C PHE A 557 -25.03 1.58 -8.79
N GLU A 558 -26.32 1.63 -8.47
CA GLU A 558 -27.08 2.88 -8.44
C GLU A 558 -27.11 3.40 -7.00
N PRO A 559 -26.31 4.43 -6.65
CA PRO A 559 -26.23 4.91 -5.28
C PRO A 559 -27.55 5.49 -4.78
N ALA A 560 -27.99 5.06 -3.61
CA ALA A 560 -29.09 5.72 -2.91
C ALA A 560 -28.60 7.06 -2.35
N THR A 561 -29.21 8.17 -2.78
CA THR A 561 -28.89 9.49 -2.21
C THR A 561 -29.58 9.66 -0.87
N LYS A 562 -28.78 9.77 0.19
CA LYS A 562 -29.24 10.07 1.55
C LYS A 562 -29.04 11.55 1.85
N LYS A 563 -30.08 12.23 2.31
CA LYS A 563 -30.01 13.66 2.69
C LYS A 563 -29.16 13.88 3.94
N GLU A 564 -29.03 12.84 4.77
CA GLU A 564 -28.23 12.83 6.00
C GLU A 564 -26.73 12.64 5.75
N ALA A 565 -26.34 12.19 4.55
CA ALA A 565 -24.92 12.07 4.19
C ALA A 565 -24.29 13.46 4.04
N LEU A 566 -23.06 13.61 4.56
CA LEU A 566 -22.33 14.87 4.50
C LEU A 566 -22.05 15.28 3.05
N LYS A 567 -21.99 16.59 2.82
CA LYS A 567 -21.57 17.19 1.54
C LYS A 567 -20.59 18.31 1.83
N LEU A 568 -19.62 18.49 0.94
CA LEU A 568 -18.73 19.64 1.01
C LEU A 568 -19.51 20.90 0.61
N ASP A 569 -19.39 21.96 1.41
CA ASP A 569 -19.89 23.27 1.01
C ASP A 569 -19.04 23.87 -0.13
N LYS A 570 -19.42 25.05 -0.64
CA LYS A 570 -18.66 25.70 -1.73
C LYS A 570 -17.21 25.97 -1.33
N ALA A 571 -16.96 26.52 -0.14
CA ALA A 571 -15.61 26.85 0.29
C ALA A 571 -14.74 25.61 0.47
N GLN A 572 -15.31 24.52 0.97
CA GLN A 572 -14.63 23.23 1.11
C GLN A 572 -14.35 22.57 -0.24
N ARG A 573 -15.25 22.70 -1.23
CA ARG A 573 -15.00 22.23 -2.60
C ARG A 573 -13.85 23.00 -3.25
N ASP A 574 -13.89 24.34 -3.17
CA ASP A 574 -12.84 25.20 -3.70
C ASP A 574 -11.46 24.86 -3.07
N LEU A 575 -11.42 24.64 -1.74
CA LEU A 575 -10.21 24.18 -1.04
C LEU A 575 -9.78 22.75 -1.41
N SER A 576 -10.72 21.86 -1.74
CA SER A 576 -10.37 20.51 -2.18
C SER A 576 -9.68 20.57 -3.54
N SER A 577 -10.23 21.31 -4.49
CA SER A 577 -9.62 21.50 -5.81
C SER A 577 -8.28 22.23 -5.72
N GLU A 578 -8.16 23.24 -4.85
CA GLU A 578 -6.87 23.89 -4.59
C GLU A 578 -5.83 22.91 -4.04
N TYR A 579 -6.21 22.06 -3.09
CA TYR A 579 -5.34 21.02 -2.55
C TYR A 579 -4.89 20.03 -3.63
N ASP A 580 -5.79 19.57 -4.48
CA ASP A 580 -5.47 18.60 -5.54
C ASP A 580 -4.38 19.16 -6.47
N ILE A 581 -4.49 20.44 -6.87
CA ILE A 581 -3.48 21.14 -7.67
C ILE A 581 -2.16 21.30 -6.90
N LEU A 582 -2.21 21.79 -5.66
CA LEU A 582 -0.99 22.08 -4.88
C LEU A 582 -0.24 20.81 -4.48
N SER A 583 -0.96 19.75 -4.14
CA SER A 583 -0.37 18.46 -3.75
C SER A 583 0.26 17.76 -4.95
N ALA A 584 -0.37 17.80 -6.13
CA ALA A 584 0.23 17.27 -7.36
C ALA A 584 1.55 18.00 -7.71
N ASN A 585 1.56 19.33 -7.63
CA ASN A 585 2.78 20.12 -7.84
C ASN A 585 3.87 19.75 -6.82
N LEU A 586 3.51 19.63 -5.54
CA LEU A 586 4.45 19.25 -4.49
C LEU A 586 5.03 17.84 -4.72
N VAL A 587 4.21 16.87 -5.11
CA VAL A 587 4.68 15.50 -5.43
C VAL A 587 5.67 15.56 -6.58
N ASN A 588 5.39 16.35 -7.62
CA ASN A 588 6.26 16.50 -8.79
C ASN A 588 7.64 17.10 -8.44
N GLU A 589 7.77 17.84 -7.33
CA GLU A 589 9.08 18.32 -6.83
C GLU A 589 10.00 17.17 -6.37
N TYR A 590 9.44 16.00 -6.02
CA TYR A 590 10.19 14.83 -5.51
C TYR A 590 10.15 13.64 -6.43
N ILE A 591 9.01 13.40 -7.09
CA ILE A 591 8.80 12.36 -8.08
C ILE A 591 8.53 13.08 -9.39
N ASP A 592 9.61 13.33 -10.13
CA ASP A 592 9.55 14.01 -11.42
C ASP A 592 8.77 13.15 -12.42
N HIS A 593 7.62 13.67 -12.87
CA HIS A 593 6.76 13.00 -13.86
C HIS A 593 7.47 12.70 -15.19
N GLU A 594 8.55 13.41 -15.52
CA GLU A 594 9.36 13.16 -16.72
C GLU A 594 10.30 11.95 -16.56
N LYS A 595 10.41 11.42 -15.33
CA LYS A 595 11.40 10.40 -14.98
C LYS A 595 10.78 9.11 -14.48
N TYR A 596 9.48 8.88 -14.60
CA TYR A 596 8.88 7.60 -14.27
C TYR A 596 7.92 7.14 -15.37
N SER A 597 7.56 5.85 -15.37
CA SER A 597 6.55 5.30 -16.27
C SER A 597 5.46 4.57 -15.49
N PHE A 598 4.35 4.26 -16.15
CA PHE A 598 3.29 3.47 -15.58
C PHE A 598 2.79 2.43 -16.56
N THR A 599 2.11 1.42 -16.04
CA THR A 599 1.34 0.50 -16.88
C THR A 599 0.04 0.16 -16.21
N ILE A 600 -1.01 0.02 -17.00
CA ILE A 600 -2.29 -0.49 -16.56
C ILE A 600 -2.77 -1.60 -17.49
N ILE A 601 -3.25 -2.70 -16.91
CA ILE A 601 -3.85 -3.85 -17.59
C ILE A 601 -5.13 -4.24 -16.85
N ALA A 602 -6.20 -4.59 -17.56
CA ALA A 602 -7.48 -4.90 -16.94
C ALA A 602 -7.90 -6.37 -17.11
N PHE A 603 -8.56 -6.93 -16.10
CA PHE A 603 -9.15 -8.28 -16.10
C PHE A 603 -10.56 -8.31 -15.47
N PRO A 604 -11.45 -9.21 -15.91
CA PRO A 604 -12.79 -9.30 -15.34
C PRO A 604 -12.77 -9.90 -13.93
N LEU A 605 -13.82 -9.64 -13.17
CA LEU A 605 -14.13 -10.26 -11.90
C LEU A 605 -15.16 -11.38 -12.03
N PRO A 606 -15.16 -12.39 -11.13
CA PRO A 606 -16.13 -13.48 -11.12
C PRO A 606 -17.59 -13.03 -11.12
N GLU A 607 -17.92 -11.89 -10.49
CA GLU A 607 -19.29 -11.39 -10.46
C GLU A 607 -19.84 -10.87 -11.79
N ILE A 608 -19.01 -10.80 -12.84
CA ILE A 608 -19.44 -10.42 -14.18
C ILE A 608 -20.50 -11.38 -14.75
N GLY A 609 -20.51 -12.64 -14.29
CA GLY A 609 -21.53 -13.63 -14.59
C GLY A 609 -20.97 -15.03 -14.89
N ASP A 610 -21.85 -15.93 -15.30
CA ASP A 610 -21.54 -17.36 -15.54
C ASP A 610 -20.48 -17.58 -16.64
N ASP A 611 -20.29 -16.61 -17.54
CA ASP A 611 -19.27 -16.66 -18.60
C ASP A 611 -17.90 -16.12 -18.16
N TYR A 612 -17.69 -15.83 -16.86
CA TYR A 612 -16.46 -15.28 -16.30
C TYR A 612 -15.17 -15.87 -16.89
N GLU A 613 -15.01 -17.20 -16.85
CA GLU A 613 -13.79 -17.87 -17.33
C GLU A 613 -13.54 -17.63 -18.83
N LYS A 614 -14.62 -17.60 -19.63
CA LYS A 614 -14.54 -17.32 -21.07
C LYS A 614 -14.21 -15.86 -21.32
N ILE A 615 -14.82 -14.94 -20.58
CA ILE A 615 -14.52 -13.50 -20.68
C ILE A 615 -13.08 -13.25 -20.28
N PHE A 616 -12.57 -13.90 -19.22
CA PHE A 616 -11.18 -13.79 -18.81
C PHE A 616 -10.23 -14.29 -19.92
N THR A 617 -10.56 -15.43 -20.53
CA THR A 617 -9.78 -15.97 -21.66
C THR A 617 -9.77 -15.03 -22.86
N ASP A 618 -10.92 -14.47 -23.25
CA ASP A 618 -11.02 -13.49 -24.34
C ASP A 618 -10.30 -12.18 -23.97
N THR A 619 -10.28 -11.81 -22.69
CA THR A 619 -9.53 -10.65 -22.17
C THR A 619 -8.01 -10.86 -22.30
N ILE A 620 -7.50 -12.08 -22.04
CA ILE A 620 -6.08 -12.41 -22.32
C ILE A 620 -5.79 -12.20 -23.82
N GLN A 621 -6.69 -12.58 -24.72
CA GLN A 621 -6.50 -12.37 -26.15
C GLN A 621 -6.46 -10.88 -26.51
N ILE A 622 -7.38 -10.09 -25.97
CA ILE A 622 -7.45 -8.63 -26.19
C ILE A 622 -6.20 -7.93 -25.66
N ASN A 623 -5.72 -8.30 -24.47
CA ASN A 623 -4.50 -7.73 -23.88
C ASN A 623 -3.24 -8.10 -24.67
N THR A 624 -3.29 -9.13 -25.54
CA THR A 624 -2.13 -9.66 -26.26
C THR A 624 -2.28 -9.58 -27.79
N LEU A 625 -3.06 -8.62 -28.28
CA LEU A 625 -3.23 -8.34 -29.71
C LEU A 625 -1.90 -7.93 -30.38
N ASP A 626 -1.81 -8.16 -31.69
CA ASP A 626 -0.61 -7.86 -32.48
C ASP A 626 -0.39 -6.35 -32.62
N THR A 627 0.50 -5.81 -31.79
CA THR A 627 0.89 -4.40 -31.79
C THR A 627 1.41 -3.91 -33.14
N THR A 628 2.04 -4.76 -33.95
CA THR A 628 2.58 -4.37 -35.27
C THR A 628 1.45 -4.15 -36.27
N MET A 629 0.43 -5.01 -36.25
CA MET A 629 -0.76 -4.85 -37.08
C MET A 629 -1.48 -3.54 -36.72
N TYR A 630 -1.75 -3.32 -35.44
CA TYR A 630 -2.42 -2.11 -34.95
C TYR A 630 -1.65 -0.83 -35.29
N HIS A 631 -0.32 -0.82 -35.10
CA HIS A 631 0.53 0.29 -35.51
C HIS A 631 0.29 0.70 -36.96
N ASN A 632 0.29 -0.25 -37.90
CA ASN A 632 0.12 0.03 -39.32
C ASN A 632 -1.28 0.56 -39.64
N VAL A 633 -2.31 0.01 -39.00
CA VAL A 633 -3.70 0.44 -39.17
C VAL A 633 -3.90 1.87 -38.63
N GLN A 634 -3.42 2.12 -37.41
CA GLN A 634 -3.49 3.43 -36.76
C GLN A 634 -2.72 4.48 -37.56
N GLN A 635 -1.53 4.15 -38.08
CA GLN A 635 -0.76 5.05 -38.93
C GLN A 635 -1.52 5.43 -40.20
N ALA A 636 -2.20 4.48 -40.86
CA ALA A 636 -3.02 4.79 -42.04
C ALA A 636 -4.15 5.78 -41.73
N ILE A 637 -4.72 5.72 -40.52
CA ILE A 637 -5.73 6.68 -40.04
C ILE A 637 -5.08 8.05 -39.80
N ILE A 638 -3.94 8.09 -39.09
CA ILE A 638 -3.19 9.32 -38.79
C ILE A 638 -2.81 10.05 -40.07
N ASP A 639 -2.28 9.35 -41.08
CA ASP A 639 -1.85 9.94 -42.35
C ASP A 639 -2.98 10.72 -43.04
N VAL A 640 -4.23 10.26 -42.92
CA VAL A 640 -5.40 10.97 -43.47
C VAL A 640 -5.79 12.16 -42.60
N LEU A 641 -5.72 12.02 -41.27
CA LEU A 641 -6.11 13.05 -40.32
C LEU A 641 -5.10 14.21 -40.24
N ASP A 642 -3.81 13.94 -40.46
CA ASP A 642 -2.76 14.96 -40.56
C ASP A 642 -2.99 15.89 -41.76
N ASP A 643 -3.65 15.40 -42.82
CA ASP A 643 -3.89 16.21 -44.01
C ASP A 643 -5.26 16.91 -44.05
N CYS A 644 -6.20 16.59 -43.16
CA CYS A 644 -7.54 17.18 -43.19
C CYS A 644 -7.64 18.52 -42.43
N GLU A 645 -8.74 19.24 -42.58
CA GLU A 645 -9.02 20.48 -41.84
C GLU A 645 -9.80 20.19 -40.55
N TYR A 646 -10.81 19.32 -40.65
CA TYR A 646 -11.65 18.91 -39.52
C TYR A 646 -12.18 17.49 -39.71
N VAL A 647 -12.63 16.90 -38.62
CA VAL A 647 -13.32 15.61 -38.59
C VAL A 647 -14.82 15.83 -38.44
N HIS A 648 -15.63 15.07 -39.18
CA HIS A 648 -17.09 15.08 -39.08
C HIS A 648 -17.59 13.71 -38.62
N ILE A 649 -18.30 13.68 -37.49
CA ILE A 649 -18.95 12.48 -36.95
C ILE A 649 -20.46 12.63 -37.02
N LYS A 650 -21.16 11.61 -37.55
CA LYS A 650 -22.63 11.55 -37.55
C LYS A 650 -23.14 10.23 -36.98
N GLY A 651 -24.16 10.34 -36.13
CA GLY A 651 -24.89 9.21 -35.57
C GLY A 651 -25.80 8.51 -36.60
N SER A 652 -26.10 7.24 -36.35
CA SER A 652 -27.09 6.42 -37.06
C SER A 652 -28.35 6.21 -36.20
N ASP A 653 -29.44 5.72 -36.82
CA ASP A 653 -30.58 5.09 -36.14
C ASP A 653 -31.17 5.78 -34.89
N GLY A 654 -31.28 7.12 -34.92
CA GLY A 654 -31.88 7.91 -33.85
C GLY A 654 -30.88 8.51 -32.86
N ASN A 655 -29.61 8.08 -32.91
CA ASN A 655 -28.50 8.80 -32.30
C ASN A 655 -28.37 10.19 -32.96
N LYS A 656 -28.34 11.23 -32.14
CA LYS A 656 -28.36 12.64 -32.57
C LYS A 656 -26.98 13.25 -32.77
N THR A 657 -25.92 12.44 -32.74
CA THR A 657 -24.56 12.93 -32.90
C THR A 657 -24.39 13.60 -34.26
N ASP A 658 -23.92 14.85 -34.25
CA ASP A 658 -23.48 15.61 -35.41
C ASP A 658 -22.40 16.57 -34.90
N LEU A 659 -21.14 16.14 -35.01
CA LEU A 659 -19.97 16.84 -34.44
C LEU A 659 -18.98 17.21 -35.53
N LYS A 660 -18.61 18.49 -35.56
CA LYS A 660 -17.46 19.00 -36.29
C LYS A 660 -16.32 19.24 -35.31
N ILE A 661 -15.19 18.57 -35.51
CA ILE A 661 -14.00 18.68 -34.64
C ILE A 661 -12.87 19.29 -35.46
N SER A 662 -12.51 20.52 -35.12
CA SER A 662 -11.44 21.27 -35.79
C SER A 662 -10.06 20.82 -35.30
N LEU A 663 -9.10 20.76 -36.21
CA LEU A 663 -7.72 20.34 -35.91
C LEU A 663 -6.75 21.52 -35.97
N CYS A 664 -5.63 21.40 -35.25
CA CYS A 664 -4.58 22.42 -35.28
C CYS A 664 -3.84 22.43 -36.64
N GLU A 665 -3.10 23.49 -36.95
CA GLU A 665 -2.32 23.55 -38.20
C GLU A 665 -0.98 22.80 -38.07
N LEU A 666 -0.61 22.03 -39.10
CA LEU A 666 0.72 21.43 -39.22
C LEU A 666 1.62 22.31 -40.09
N PHE A 667 2.84 22.59 -39.62
CA PHE A 667 3.79 23.44 -40.33
C PHE A 667 4.86 22.65 -41.10
N ASP A 668 5.29 21.49 -40.58
CA ASP A 668 6.26 20.58 -41.22
C ASP A 668 5.77 19.12 -41.17
N LYS A 669 5.00 18.69 -42.18
CA LYS A 669 4.34 17.37 -42.23
C LYS A 669 5.30 16.16 -42.26
N GLU A 670 6.57 16.40 -42.59
CA GLU A 670 7.59 15.35 -42.58
C GLU A 670 8.14 15.09 -41.17
N LYS A 671 7.93 16.02 -40.23
CA LYS A 671 8.44 15.94 -38.86
C LYS A 671 7.37 16.05 -37.79
N GLN A 672 6.17 16.48 -38.15
CA GLN A 672 5.09 16.76 -37.23
C GLN A 672 3.86 15.92 -37.56
N THR A 673 3.16 15.51 -36.51
CA THR A 673 1.86 14.84 -36.55
C THR A 673 0.90 15.55 -35.61
N ARG A 674 -0.40 15.46 -35.87
CA ARG A 674 -1.45 15.93 -34.95
C ARG A 674 -1.87 14.84 -33.98
N PHE A 675 -1.80 13.59 -34.40
CA PHE A 675 -2.34 12.47 -33.63
C PHE A 675 -1.22 11.63 -33.01
N HIS A 676 -1.42 11.19 -31.78
CA HIS A 676 -0.60 10.16 -31.15
C HIS A 676 -1.00 8.77 -31.66
N ASN A 677 -0.01 7.92 -31.92
CA ASN A 677 -0.24 6.50 -32.22
C ASN A 677 -0.10 5.68 -30.93
N CYS A 678 -1.21 5.50 -30.20
CA CYS A 678 -1.23 4.85 -28.90
C CYS A 678 -1.27 3.31 -29.05
N LEU A 679 -0.17 2.67 -28.65
CA LEU A 679 0.02 1.22 -28.70
C LEU A 679 -0.22 0.57 -27.32
N ALA A 680 0.10 -0.72 -27.17
CA ALA A 680 0.02 -1.44 -25.89
C ALA A 680 1.30 -1.30 -25.05
N ASP A 681 1.80 -0.08 -24.88
CA ASP A 681 2.98 0.22 -24.06
C ASP A 681 2.58 0.52 -22.61
N VAL A 682 1.89 1.62 -22.35
CA VAL A 682 1.46 2.02 -20.99
C VAL A 682 0.00 1.65 -20.69
N ASN A 683 -0.85 1.62 -21.72
CA ASN A 683 -2.27 1.29 -21.62
C ASN A 683 -2.55 -0.02 -22.36
N ILE A 684 -2.85 -1.09 -21.62
CA ILE A 684 -3.12 -2.42 -22.19
C ILE A 684 -4.62 -2.71 -22.04
N PRO A 685 -5.34 -2.97 -23.15
CA PRO A 685 -4.85 -3.35 -24.49
C PRO A 685 -4.53 -2.16 -25.41
N VAL A 686 -3.88 -2.44 -26.56
CA VAL A 686 -3.74 -1.47 -27.68
C VAL A 686 -5.10 -0.95 -28.12
N GLY A 687 -5.18 0.28 -28.62
CA GLY A 687 -6.32 0.55 -29.49
C GLY A 687 -6.79 1.97 -29.76
N GLU A 688 -5.97 3.02 -29.85
CA GLU A 688 -6.51 4.33 -30.29
C GLU A 688 -5.51 5.24 -31.00
N VAL A 689 -6.03 6.25 -31.66
CA VAL A 689 -5.27 7.43 -32.10
C VAL A 689 -5.98 8.67 -31.58
N TYR A 690 -5.26 9.60 -30.97
CA TYR A 690 -5.87 10.74 -30.29
C TYR A 690 -5.13 12.07 -30.50
N THR A 691 -5.82 13.18 -30.29
CA THR A 691 -5.31 14.56 -30.40
C THR A 691 -5.95 15.45 -29.35
N SER A 692 -5.26 16.51 -28.91
CA SER A 692 -5.96 17.66 -28.34
C SER A 692 -6.56 18.49 -29.48
N PRO A 693 -7.90 18.63 -29.56
CA PRO A 693 -8.52 19.33 -30.68
C PRO A 693 -8.38 20.85 -30.54
N LYS A 694 -8.51 21.56 -31.65
CA LYS A 694 -8.68 23.01 -31.66
C LYS A 694 -10.11 23.31 -31.21
N LEU A 695 -10.27 24.14 -30.19
CA LEU A 695 -11.60 24.46 -29.64
C LEU A 695 -12.36 25.37 -30.60
N THR A 696 -11.73 26.41 -31.12
CA THR A 696 -12.38 27.36 -32.04
C THR A 696 -12.82 26.66 -33.32
N GLY A 697 -14.12 26.73 -33.61
CA GLY A 697 -14.75 26.07 -34.76
C GLY A 697 -15.08 24.58 -34.54
N THR A 698 -14.87 24.04 -33.34
CA THR A 698 -15.40 22.74 -32.91
C THR A 698 -16.82 22.93 -32.37
N GLU A 699 -17.80 22.29 -33.01
CA GLU A 699 -19.22 22.53 -32.74
C GLU A 699 -20.05 21.26 -32.92
N GLY A 700 -21.17 21.17 -32.21
CA GLY A 700 -22.18 20.15 -32.50
C GLY A 700 -22.77 19.48 -31.27
N ILE A 701 -23.40 18.35 -31.50
CA ILE A 701 -24.04 17.55 -30.44
C ILE A 701 -23.35 16.20 -30.38
N LEU A 702 -22.87 15.83 -29.19
CA LEU A 702 -22.53 14.46 -28.82
C LEU A 702 -23.79 13.81 -28.23
N ASN A 703 -24.14 12.63 -28.72
CA ASN A 703 -25.20 11.81 -28.14
C ASN A 703 -24.75 10.36 -28.04
N VAL A 704 -24.93 9.74 -26.86
CA VAL A 704 -24.66 8.32 -26.64
C VAL A 704 -25.90 7.70 -25.99
N SER A 705 -26.37 6.59 -26.56
CA SER A 705 -27.63 5.98 -26.12
C SER A 705 -27.59 5.48 -24.68
N GLU A 706 -26.44 4.94 -24.25
CA GLU A 706 -26.16 4.52 -22.88
C GLU A 706 -24.62 4.50 -22.68
N VAL A 707 -24.14 5.06 -21.57
CA VAL A 707 -22.71 5.08 -21.25
C VAL A 707 -22.50 4.99 -19.74
N TYR A 708 -21.43 4.30 -19.33
CA TYR A 708 -21.04 4.14 -17.93
C TYR A 708 -19.78 4.97 -17.68
N ILE A 709 -19.84 5.89 -16.72
CA ILE A 709 -18.75 6.83 -16.42
C ILE A 709 -18.61 6.91 -14.91
N ASN A 710 -17.40 6.69 -14.38
CA ASN A 710 -17.10 6.75 -12.93
C ASN A 710 -18.02 5.86 -12.07
N GLY A 711 -18.37 4.66 -12.56
CA GLY A 711 -19.27 3.73 -11.88
C GLY A 711 -20.74 4.13 -11.89
N LEU A 712 -21.11 5.13 -12.69
CA LEU A 712 -22.46 5.65 -12.81
C LEU A 712 -22.99 5.48 -14.24
N VAL A 713 -24.25 5.08 -14.36
CA VAL A 713 -24.93 4.89 -15.65
C VAL A 713 -25.54 6.20 -16.12
N TYR A 714 -25.40 6.52 -17.41
CA TYR A 714 -26.06 7.64 -18.08
C TYR A 714 -26.87 7.14 -19.26
N LYS A 715 -28.19 7.34 -19.20
CA LYS A 715 -29.11 6.96 -20.28
C LYS A 715 -29.32 8.14 -21.21
N ASN A 716 -29.13 7.94 -22.50
CA ASN A 716 -29.28 8.94 -23.57
C ASN A 716 -28.56 10.26 -23.24
N LEU A 717 -27.27 10.16 -22.92
CA LEU A 717 -26.44 11.32 -22.61
C LEU A 717 -26.35 12.23 -23.84
N MET A 718 -26.57 13.53 -23.64
CA MET A 718 -26.43 14.55 -24.68
C MET A 718 -25.57 15.70 -24.15
N ILE A 719 -24.60 16.14 -24.96
CA ILE A 719 -23.76 17.31 -24.67
C ILE A 719 -23.63 18.15 -25.95
N ARG A 720 -23.96 19.44 -25.86
CA ARG A 720 -23.77 20.40 -26.96
C ARG A 720 -22.48 21.18 -26.76
N PHE A 721 -21.68 21.27 -27.81
CA PHE A 721 -20.44 22.05 -27.86
C PHE A 721 -20.59 23.31 -28.72
N GLU A 722 -20.02 24.41 -28.24
CA GLU A 722 -19.89 25.69 -28.94
C GLU A 722 -18.44 26.17 -28.75
N ASP A 723 -17.69 26.34 -29.85
CA ASP A 723 -16.24 26.56 -29.84
C ASP A 723 -15.50 25.62 -28.88
N GLY A 724 -15.81 24.33 -28.97
CA GLY A 724 -15.19 23.27 -28.19
C GLY A 724 -15.56 23.28 -26.70
N MET A 725 -16.41 24.18 -26.22
CA MET A 725 -16.83 24.27 -24.83
C MET A 725 -18.21 23.67 -24.61
N THR A 726 -18.41 22.94 -23.50
CA THR A 726 -19.72 22.40 -23.13
C THR A 726 -20.71 23.54 -22.86
N LYS A 727 -21.87 23.51 -23.52
CA LYS A 727 -22.88 24.57 -23.44
C LYS A 727 -24.19 24.13 -22.80
N GLU A 728 -24.68 22.95 -23.16
CA GLU A 728 -25.91 22.34 -22.65
C GLU A 728 -25.71 20.83 -22.52
N TYR A 729 -26.29 20.24 -21.48
CA TYR A 729 -26.18 18.81 -21.21
C TYR A 729 -27.38 18.27 -20.44
N SER A 730 -27.73 17.02 -20.74
CA SER A 730 -28.80 16.28 -20.07
C SER A 730 -28.64 14.77 -20.25
N CYS A 731 -29.39 14.02 -19.45
CA CYS A 731 -29.57 12.56 -19.57
C CYS A 731 -31.06 12.20 -19.40
N SER A 732 -31.37 10.91 -19.38
CA SER A 732 -32.74 10.36 -19.25
C SER A 732 -32.81 9.27 -18.16
N ASN A 733 -32.04 9.42 -17.09
CA ASN A 733 -32.00 8.51 -15.94
C ASN A 733 -33.24 8.62 -15.04
N TYR A 734 -33.81 9.82 -14.94
CA TYR A 734 -34.97 10.13 -14.11
C TYR A 734 -36.13 10.68 -14.95
N ASP A 735 -37.35 10.63 -14.41
CA ASP A 735 -38.55 11.16 -15.09
C ASP A 735 -38.53 12.70 -15.23
N ASN A 736 -37.74 13.39 -14.42
CA ASN A 736 -37.67 14.85 -14.35
C ASN A 736 -36.39 15.40 -15.00
N GLU A 737 -36.53 16.41 -15.86
CA GLU A 737 -35.39 17.08 -16.51
C GLU A 737 -34.45 17.80 -15.53
N GLU A 738 -34.96 18.40 -14.46
CA GLU A 738 -34.12 19.08 -13.46
C GLU A 738 -33.20 18.06 -12.73
N ASP A 739 -33.74 16.89 -12.39
CA ASP A 739 -32.98 15.83 -11.73
C ASP A 739 -31.94 15.22 -12.67
N ASN A 740 -32.27 15.05 -13.97
CA ASN A 740 -31.31 14.62 -14.99
C ASN A 740 -30.17 15.63 -15.18
N HIS A 741 -30.49 16.92 -15.27
CA HIS A 741 -29.48 17.96 -15.39
C HIS A 741 -28.58 18.02 -14.15
N ALA A 742 -29.16 17.98 -12.94
CA ALA A 742 -28.43 17.96 -11.69
C ALA A 742 -27.51 16.72 -11.58
N TYR A 743 -27.99 15.55 -12.03
CA TYR A 743 -27.19 14.33 -12.03
C TYR A 743 -25.96 14.42 -12.94
N VAL A 744 -26.09 15.05 -14.12
CA VAL A 744 -24.93 15.32 -15.00
C VAL A 744 -24.01 16.39 -14.38
N GLN A 745 -24.55 17.46 -13.82
CA GLN A 745 -23.76 18.53 -13.18
C GLN A 745 -22.93 18.01 -11.99
N ASP A 746 -23.56 17.26 -11.09
CA ASP A 746 -22.92 16.85 -9.83
C ASP A 746 -21.83 15.79 -10.04
N ASN A 747 -21.97 14.98 -11.10
CA ASN A 747 -21.14 13.80 -11.31
C ASN A 747 -20.20 13.89 -12.51
N LEU A 748 -20.58 14.57 -13.59
CA LEU A 748 -19.84 14.64 -14.85
C LEU A 748 -19.27 16.04 -15.12
N ILE A 749 -20.12 17.07 -15.20
CA ILE A 749 -19.73 18.45 -15.54
C ILE A 749 -19.76 19.31 -14.27
N LYS A 750 -18.72 19.18 -13.44
CA LYS A 750 -18.66 19.84 -12.10
C LYS A 750 -18.39 21.36 -12.17
N HIS A 751 -17.96 21.84 -13.33
CA HIS A 751 -17.68 23.25 -13.62
C HIS A 751 -18.84 23.88 -14.41
N GLU A 752 -18.84 25.21 -14.56
CA GLU A 752 -19.86 25.90 -15.37
C GLU A 752 -19.79 25.49 -16.86
N SER A 753 -18.58 25.25 -17.35
CA SER A 753 -18.29 24.76 -18.69
C SER A 753 -16.94 24.06 -18.69
N LEU A 754 -16.78 23.05 -19.55
CA LEU A 754 -15.55 22.29 -19.74
C LEU A 754 -15.14 22.32 -21.22
N PRO A 755 -13.83 22.35 -21.54
CA PRO A 755 -13.36 22.21 -22.92
C PRO A 755 -13.44 20.77 -23.40
N MET A 756 -13.42 20.59 -24.73
CA MET A 756 -13.10 19.32 -25.36
C MET A 756 -11.59 19.11 -25.26
N GLY A 757 -11.17 18.31 -24.29
CA GLY A 757 -9.76 18.06 -23.99
C GLY A 757 -9.10 17.12 -25.01
N GLU A 758 -9.87 16.17 -25.53
CA GLU A 758 -9.39 15.14 -26.45
C GLU A 758 -10.45 14.78 -27.50
N PHE A 759 -9.97 14.45 -28.70
CA PHE A 759 -10.70 13.64 -29.66
C PHE A 759 -9.84 12.44 -30.05
N ALA A 760 -10.47 11.26 -30.07
CA ALA A 760 -9.80 10.03 -30.42
C ALA A 760 -10.66 9.08 -31.25
N ILE A 761 -9.99 8.15 -31.93
CA ILE A 761 -10.59 7.04 -32.66
C ILE A 761 -10.07 5.75 -32.05
N GLY A 762 -10.90 5.11 -31.23
CA GLY A 762 -10.69 3.73 -30.82
C GLY A 762 -10.64 2.81 -32.04
N THR A 763 -9.77 1.81 -32.00
CA THR A 763 -9.51 0.83 -33.06
C THR A 763 -9.63 -0.61 -32.56
N ASN A 764 -9.88 -0.83 -31.27
CA ASN A 764 -9.98 -2.16 -30.68
C ASN A 764 -11.37 -2.78 -30.92
N THR A 765 -11.61 -3.19 -32.15
CA THR A 765 -12.85 -3.86 -32.56
C THR A 765 -13.02 -5.24 -31.93
N ALA A 766 -11.95 -5.89 -31.48
CA ALA A 766 -12.00 -7.14 -30.73
C ALA A 766 -12.62 -6.94 -29.35
N ALA A 767 -12.22 -5.88 -28.63
CA ALA A 767 -12.82 -5.49 -27.36
C ALA A 767 -14.30 -5.10 -27.53
N PHE A 768 -14.64 -4.33 -28.56
CA PHE A 768 -16.03 -4.02 -28.89
C PHE A 768 -16.84 -5.31 -29.13
N ALA A 769 -16.30 -6.24 -29.92
CA ALA A 769 -16.95 -7.52 -30.20
C ALA A 769 -17.15 -8.38 -28.94
N MET A 770 -16.17 -8.39 -28.04
CA MET A 770 -16.30 -9.07 -26.74
C MET A 770 -17.41 -8.44 -25.90
N GLY A 771 -17.46 -7.10 -25.83
CA GLY A 771 -18.50 -6.35 -25.14
C GLY A 771 -19.91 -6.74 -25.59
N ILE A 772 -20.12 -6.81 -26.91
CA ILE A 772 -21.42 -7.24 -27.48
C ILE A 772 -21.68 -8.73 -27.27
N LYS A 773 -20.69 -9.60 -27.52
CA LYS A 773 -20.81 -11.06 -27.42
C LYS A 773 -21.30 -11.51 -26.03
N TYR A 774 -20.78 -10.88 -24.98
CA TYR A 774 -21.13 -11.21 -23.60
C TYR A 774 -22.14 -10.25 -22.96
N ASN A 775 -22.55 -9.19 -23.68
CA ASN A 775 -23.41 -8.12 -23.15
C ASN A 775 -22.81 -7.49 -21.88
N ILE A 776 -21.56 -7.02 -22.01
CA ILE A 776 -20.75 -6.42 -20.94
C ILE A 776 -20.11 -5.08 -21.36
N SER A 777 -20.52 -4.47 -22.48
CA SER A 777 -19.93 -3.21 -22.96
C SER A 777 -19.99 -2.10 -21.90
N ASP A 778 -21.05 -2.08 -21.11
CA ASP A 778 -21.28 -1.24 -19.95
C ASP A 778 -20.36 -1.51 -18.76
N LYS A 779 -19.79 -2.71 -18.70
CA LYS A 779 -18.92 -3.16 -17.62
C LYS A 779 -17.44 -3.08 -17.96
N LEU A 780 -17.09 -2.71 -19.19
CA LEU A 780 -15.70 -2.52 -19.57
C LEU A 780 -15.15 -1.26 -18.85
N PRO A 781 -13.93 -1.33 -18.30
CA PRO A 781 -13.31 -0.16 -17.70
C PRO A 781 -13.01 0.86 -18.80
N ILE A 782 -12.92 2.16 -18.44
CA ILE A 782 -12.65 3.24 -19.40
C ILE A 782 -11.42 2.91 -20.28
N LEU A 783 -10.36 2.37 -19.66
CA LEU A 783 -9.15 1.85 -20.32
C LEU A 783 -9.44 0.99 -21.56
N ILE A 784 -10.46 0.13 -21.50
CA ILE A 784 -10.87 -0.72 -22.62
C ILE A 784 -11.97 -0.02 -23.44
N ALA A 785 -12.97 0.56 -22.76
CA ALA A 785 -14.16 1.13 -23.38
C ALA A 785 -13.82 2.26 -24.37
N GLU A 786 -12.89 3.15 -24.04
CA GLU A 786 -12.42 4.24 -24.91
C GLU A 786 -11.88 3.71 -26.26
N LYS A 787 -11.28 2.52 -26.25
CA LYS A 787 -10.71 1.87 -27.44
C LYS A 787 -11.77 1.18 -28.30
N THR A 788 -13.02 1.12 -27.85
CA THR A 788 -14.14 0.45 -28.55
C THR A 788 -14.94 1.36 -29.49
N GLY A 789 -14.47 2.57 -29.76
CA GLY A 789 -15.06 3.47 -30.75
C GLY A 789 -14.42 4.86 -30.72
N PRO A 790 -14.85 5.78 -31.60
CA PRO A 790 -14.53 7.19 -31.46
C PRO A 790 -15.03 7.76 -30.13
N HIS A 791 -14.20 8.53 -29.46
CA HIS A 791 -14.54 9.11 -28.16
C HIS A 791 -14.07 10.56 -28.03
N ILE A 792 -14.68 11.24 -27.07
CA ILE A 792 -14.44 12.64 -26.74
C ILE A 792 -14.17 12.74 -25.24
N ALA A 793 -13.05 13.34 -24.86
CA ALA A 793 -12.81 13.72 -23.48
C ALA A 793 -13.31 15.14 -23.21
N ILE A 794 -14.09 15.32 -22.15
CA ILE A 794 -14.42 16.65 -21.61
C ILE A 794 -13.52 16.97 -20.41
N GLY A 795 -13.03 18.21 -20.35
CA GLY A 795 -12.07 18.68 -19.35
C GLY A 795 -10.69 18.96 -19.93
N ASP A 796 -9.66 18.68 -19.13
CA ASP A 796 -8.25 18.95 -19.43
C ASP A 796 -7.76 18.11 -20.63
N THR A 797 -6.69 18.55 -21.29
CA THR A 797 -6.06 17.74 -22.34
C THR A 797 -5.41 16.50 -21.72
N CYS A 798 -5.24 15.42 -22.48
CA CYS A 798 -4.52 14.23 -22.02
C CYS A 798 -3.01 14.46 -21.80
N PHE A 799 -2.52 15.66 -22.15
CA PHE A 799 -1.17 16.14 -21.84
C PHE A 799 -1.15 17.11 -20.66
N MET A 800 -2.18 17.15 -19.81
CA MET A 800 -2.23 18.03 -18.64
C MET A 800 -0.90 18.01 -17.88
N MET A 801 -0.30 19.20 -17.71
CA MET A 801 1.00 19.44 -17.04
C MET A 801 2.24 18.87 -17.76
N SER A 802 2.06 18.27 -18.94
CA SER A 802 3.10 17.68 -19.79
C SER A 802 3.07 18.23 -21.24
N GLU A 803 2.30 19.28 -21.52
CA GLU A 803 2.12 19.82 -22.87
C GLU A 803 3.42 20.34 -23.50
N ASP A 804 4.37 20.74 -22.65
CA ASP A 804 5.68 21.26 -23.05
C ASP A 804 6.71 20.15 -23.32
N ILE A 805 6.39 18.90 -23.00
CA ILE A 805 7.27 17.74 -23.20
C ILE A 805 7.10 17.23 -24.63
N PRO A 806 8.18 17.14 -25.43
CA PRO A 806 8.12 16.55 -26.75
C PRO A 806 7.64 15.09 -26.71
N THR A 807 6.57 14.79 -27.44
CA THR A 807 6.04 13.43 -27.64
C THR A 807 6.25 13.01 -29.07
N TYR A 808 6.75 11.81 -29.30
CA TYR A 808 7.05 11.28 -30.63
C TYR A 808 6.26 10.01 -30.91
N ASN A 809 5.77 9.89 -32.14
CA ASN A 809 5.19 8.64 -32.61
C ASN A 809 6.28 7.63 -33.01
N PRO A 810 5.94 6.34 -33.17
CA PRO A 810 6.88 5.31 -33.63
C PRO A 810 7.52 5.60 -35.01
N ASP A 811 6.91 6.45 -35.83
CA ASP A 811 7.46 6.92 -37.11
C ASP A 811 8.53 8.04 -36.95
N GLY A 812 8.73 8.53 -35.73
CA GLY A 812 9.68 9.58 -35.38
C GLY A 812 9.14 11.01 -35.53
N LYS A 813 7.87 11.21 -35.91
CA LYS A 813 7.26 12.54 -35.97
C LYS A 813 6.89 13.03 -34.57
N GLU A 814 7.12 14.32 -34.31
CA GLU A 814 6.69 14.98 -33.08
C GLU A 814 5.19 15.28 -33.14
N MET A 815 4.44 14.87 -32.13
CA MET A 815 3.06 15.27 -31.96
C MET A 815 2.99 16.71 -31.45
N ILE A 816 2.39 17.61 -32.24
CA ILE A 816 2.32 19.04 -31.88
C ILE A 816 0.99 19.44 -31.21
N ALA A 817 -0.05 18.61 -31.33
CA ALA A 817 -1.39 18.90 -30.82
C ALA A 817 -1.54 18.45 -29.35
N ARG A 818 -0.69 18.99 -28.46
CA ARG A 818 -0.69 18.69 -27.01
C ARG A 818 -1.48 19.70 -26.17
N GLU A 819 -1.68 20.91 -26.70
CA GLU A 819 -2.43 21.98 -26.05
C GLU A 819 -3.61 22.44 -26.92
N ASN A 820 -4.57 23.08 -26.27
CA ASN A 820 -5.70 23.77 -26.87
C ASN A 820 -5.80 25.22 -26.32
N GLU A 821 -6.77 26.00 -26.78
CA GLU A 821 -6.89 27.42 -26.42
C GLU A 821 -7.05 27.66 -24.91
N VAL A 822 -7.59 26.70 -24.17
CA VAL A 822 -7.78 26.81 -22.71
C VAL A 822 -6.51 26.39 -21.96
N SER A 823 -5.94 25.22 -22.25
CA SER A 823 -4.69 24.74 -21.62
C SER A 823 -3.48 25.65 -21.93
N LYS A 824 -3.51 26.37 -23.06
CA LYS A 824 -2.51 27.39 -23.40
C LYS A 824 -2.49 28.56 -22.42
N ALA A 825 -3.61 28.84 -21.73
CA ALA A 825 -3.66 29.87 -20.70
C ALA A 825 -2.71 29.57 -19.52
N ARG A 826 -2.13 28.36 -19.41
CA ARG A 826 -1.18 27.99 -18.34
C ARG A 826 0.02 28.93 -18.26
N TYR A 827 0.44 29.53 -19.38
CA TYR A 827 1.56 30.48 -19.39
C TYR A 827 1.20 31.85 -18.76
N GLU A 828 -0.09 32.20 -18.70
CA GLU A 828 -0.57 33.49 -18.21
C GLU A 828 -1.31 33.35 -16.86
N ASN A 829 -2.22 32.39 -16.77
CA ASN A 829 -3.03 32.09 -15.60
C ASN A 829 -3.23 30.57 -15.44
N PRO A 830 -2.31 29.86 -14.76
CA PRO A 830 -2.39 28.42 -14.52
C PRO A 830 -3.71 27.94 -13.89
N LYS A 831 -4.39 28.79 -13.11
CA LYS A 831 -5.65 28.42 -12.43
C LYS A 831 -6.85 28.33 -13.37
N GLU A 832 -6.78 28.94 -14.54
CA GLU A 832 -7.85 28.92 -15.56
C GLU A 832 -7.57 27.91 -16.68
N ALA A 833 -6.38 27.30 -16.68
CA ALA A 833 -5.95 26.35 -17.70
C ALA A 833 -6.35 24.90 -17.38
N TYR A 834 -6.54 24.58 -16.10
CA TYR A 834 -6.77 23.22 -15.61
C TYR A 834 -8.00 23.13 -14.70
N PHE A 835 -8.85 22.13 -14.98
CA PHE A 835 -10.12 21.89 -14.30
C PHE A 835 -10.06 20.71 -13.33
N GLY A 836 -9.00 19.89 -13.41
CA GLY A 836 -8.81 18.70 -12.58
C GLY A 836 -9.71 17.54 -12.98
N CYS A 837 -10.08 17.46 -14.26
CA CYS A 837 -10.89 16.36 -14.80
C CYS A 837 -10.57 16.10 -16.27
N HIS A 838 -10.58 14.85 -16.66
CA HIS A 838 -10.52 14.37 -18.04
C HIS A 838 -11.47 13.17 -18.10
N THR A 839 -12.49 13.21 -18.95
CA THR A 839 -13.54 12.18 -18.95
C THR A 839 -13.99 11.79 -20.34
N ASP A 840 -13.64 10.56 -20.71
CA ASP A 840 -13.89 9.96 -22.01
C ASP A 840 -15.32 9.47 -22.18
N ILE A 841 -15.91 9.84 -23.31
CA ILE A 841 -17.27 9.46 -23.69
C ILE A 841 -17.20 8.81 -25.08
N THR A 842 -17.37 7.48 -25.11
CA THR A 842 -17.26 6.69 -26.33
C THR A 842 -18.58 6.58 -27.07
N ILE A 843 -18.53 6.75 -28.38
CA ILE A 843 -19.65 6.49 -29.29
C ILE A 843 -19.49 5.06 -29.84
N PRO A 844 -20.44 4.14 -29.58
CA PRO A 844 -20.37 2.78 -30.10
C PRO A 844 -20.32 2.73 -31.64
N TYR A 845 -19.55 1.81 -32.22
CA TYR A 845 -19.44 1.68 -33.69
C TYR A 845 -20.80 1.52 -34.39
N ASN A 846 -21.72 0.75 -33.81
CA ASN A 846 -23.05 0.51 -34.35
C ASN A 846 -23.98 1.75 -34.29
N GLU A 847 -23.61 2.79 -33.55
CA GLU A 847 -24.31 4.08 -33.51
C GLU A 847 -23.72 5.12 -34.47
N ILE A 848 -22.68 4.75 -35.25
CA ILE A 848 -22.00 5.67 -36.18
C ILE A 848 -22.45 5.43 -37.60
N ARG A 849 -23.02 6.48 -38.21
CA ARG A 849 -23.30 6.51 -39.63
C ARG A 849 -22.05 6.79 -40.46
N CYS A 850 -21.27 7.79 -40.05
CA CYS A 850 -19.99 8.08 -40.68
C CYS A 850 -19.05 8.85 -39.75
N LEU A 851 -17.75 8.56 -39.90
CA LEU A 851 -16.65 9.38 -39.42
C LEU A 851 -15.78 9.70 -40.63
N SER A 852 -15.64 10.99 -40.93
CA SER A 852 -14.96 11.46 -42.14
C SER A 852 -13.93 12.52 -41.85
N ALA A 853 -12.79 12.42 -42.53
CA ALA A 853 -11.79 13.48 -42.61
C ALA A 853 -12.15 14.43 -43.75
N VAL A 854 -12.36 15.71 -43.44
CA VAL A 854 -12.76 16.73 -44.42
C VAL A 854 -11.62 17.70 -44.68
N TYR A 855 -11.23 17.84 -45.94
CA TYR A 855 -10.13 18.68 -46.39
C TYR A 855 -10.59 20.10 -46.72
N GLU A 856 -9.65 21.05 -46.79
CA GLU A 856 -9.91 22.47 -47.08
C GLU A 856 -10.63 22.68 -48.44
N ASP A 857 -10.40 21.79 -49.42
CA ASP A 857 -11.07 21.82 -50.73
C ASP A 857 -12.49 21.21 -50.72
N GLY A 858 -12.97 20.78 -49.55
CA GLY A 858 -14.26 20.12 -49.36
C GLY A 858 -14.27 18.64 -49.74
N ARG A 859 -13.13 18.04 -50.12
CA ARG A 859 -13.02 16.60 -50.29
C ARG A 859 -13.24 15.91 -48.95
N GLU A 860 -13.97 14.80 -48.98
CA GLU A 860 -14.28 13.99 -47.80
C GLU A 860 -13.71 12.59 -48.00
N VAL A 861 -12.93 12.11 -47.03
CA VAL A 861 -12.45 10.73 -46.96
C VAL A 861 -13.10 10.06 -45.76
N GLN A 862 -13.88 9.02 -46.02
CA GLN A 862 -14.56 8.28 -44.96
C GLN A 862 -13.59 7.29 -44.32
N ILE A 863 -13.48 7.36 -42.99
CA ILE A 863 -12.69 6.43 -42.18
C ILE A 863 -13.61 5.30 -41.71
N ILE A 864 -14.76 5.68 -41.14
CA ILE A 864 -15.83 4.76 -40.72
C ILE A 864 -17.09 5.08 -41.51
N LYS A 865 -17.78 4.04 -41.98
CA LYS A 865 -19.09 4.14 -42.62
C LYS A 865 -19.98 3.01 -42.16
N ASP A 866 -21.18 3.36 -41.69
CA ASP A 866 -22.19 2.43 -41.18
C ASP A 866 -21.55 1.44 -40.16
N GLY A 867 -20.79 2.00 -39.21
CA GLY A 867 -20.05 1.28 -38.17
C GLY A 867 -18.82 0.47 -38.60
N LEU A 868 -18.45 0.46 -39.89
CA LEU A 868 -17.30 -0.31 -40.39
C LEU A 868 -16.16 0.59 -40.88
N PHE A 869 -14.92 0.16 -40.67
CA PHE A 869 -13.73 0.81 -41.21
C PHE A 869 -13.65 0.64 -42.73
N VAL A 870 -13.66 1.73 -43.49
CA VAL A 870 -13.64 1.71 -44.97
C VAL A 870 -12.38 2.30 -45.59
N LEU A 871 -11.50 2.87 -44.76
CA LEU A 871 -10.22 3.42 -45.20
C LEU A 871 -9.26 2.29 -45.64
N GLU A 872 -8.52 2.52 -46.73
CA GLU A 872 -7.48 1.59 -47.18
C GLU A 872 -6.45 1.34 -46.06
N GLY A 873 -6.06 0.08 -45.85
CA GLY A 873 -5.18 -0.31 -44.75
C GLY A 873 -5.87 -0.62 -43.42
N THR A 874 -7.15 -0.28 -43.24
CA THR A 874 -7.87 -0.46 -41.95
C THR A 874 -8.85 -1.64 -41.93
N THR A 875 -9.06 -2.30 -43.08
CA THR A 875 -10.12 -3.30 -43.26
C THR A 875 -9.98 -4.57 -42.40
N GLU A 876 -8.78 -4.84 -41.87
CA GLU A 876 -8.52 -5.96 -40.97
C GLU A 876 -9.28 -5.83 -39.65
N LEU A 877 -9.47 -4.60 -39.16
CA LEU A 877 -10.27 -4.31 -37.96
C LEU A 877 -11.72 -4.80 -38.08
N ASN A 878 -12.26 -4.86 -39.31
CA ASN A 878 -13.62 -5.32 -39.53
C ASN A 878 -13.81 -6.83 -39.33
N THR A 879 -12.74 -7.61 -39.13
CA THR A 879 -12.84 -9.05 -38.89
C THR A 879 -13.69 -9.36 -37.66
N HIS A 880 -13.60 -8.51 -36.63
CA HIS A 880 -14.40 -8.61 -35.41
C HIS A 880 -15.79 -7.98 -35.54
N LEU A 881 -15.96 -6.96 -36.39
CA LEU A 881 -17.22 -6.25 -36.58
C LEU A 881 -18.22 -6.99 -37.49
N LYS A 882 -17.74 -7.77 -38.47
CA LYS A 882 -18.61 -8.43 -39.47
C LYS A 882 -19.57 -9.48 -38.91
N ASN A 883 -19.39 -9.91 -37.66
CA ASN A 883 -20.18 -10.95 -36.99
C ASN A 883 -21.14 -10.39 -35.93
N ILE A 884 -21.26 -9.07 -35.86
CA ILE A 884 -22.11 -8.29 -34.95
C ILE A 884 -23.16 -7.58 -35.82
#